data_AF-A0A345I1S7-F1
#
_entry.id   AF-A0A345I1S7-F1
#
_cell.length_a   1.000
_cell.length_b   1.000
_cell.length_c   1.000
_cell.angle_alpha   90.00
_cell.angle_beta   90.00
_cell.angle_gamma   90.00
#
_symmetry.space_group_name_H-M   'P 1'
#
loop_
_entity.id
_entity.type
_entity.pdbx_description
1 polymer ?
#
loop_
_entity_poly.entity_id
_entity_poly.type
_entity_poly.pdbx_seq_one_letter_code
_entity_poly.pdbx_strand_id
1 'polypeptide(L)'
;MPSRRAILATALAAAGAGALAPAPPDPRVDPAEPPDPFEELRLRWVDLQLGTGYDPAAEPYASRLAGAGERAAALLRSMAPAATRLWPDLPFDPPSGITRSYARLWTMTRAYARPGTGLTGDEALLAAVLAGLDHLAATVYRPATDPYGNWWEWRIGSPRLLVDIAAVLHERLGAGRRAAALAAVDHFVPDRLLTDYSGVSTGANRVDLCRSVAVRGVLGRAPDRIALARDALSPVFPYVTAGDGLYADGSFVQHTWVAYSGTYGQVLLDGLGRLLTLLAGSDWAVTDPARQHVLDSVERAYAPLIYNGLVMDSVSGRAVSRGLLRSDEERVLRGDHFHGQELIAAIALLAGAASPAARARWAALVKGWIARDTVSPVLSARQFDVADLARLHALAATGVPAAPEPTGHTLFAAMDRAVHRRPGWAVNIAMASERIASYECGNGEHPRGWHTGAGMVYWWRADRGNDQYGDWFWPTVDPYRMPGTTVSTRRLADRAGGEWGEPRPAARWVGGATDGEFAAVGQHVKGLGSTLEARKSWFCAADAVVCLGAGISCTDGVPVETVVDNRNLGEPGRSAEGAFTLGAAHRWAHLEGHGGWVFPAGGALRTLADDRTGAWSDINTSSSPERSTRRYRTLWLDHGTDPVDARYAYLLMPGASRRALAARAADRHWLEILANTPDRQAVAIRSLGLVAANFWRAGTAGPLSASAPASVLAVVRGRSAVLGVSEPVRSGLPLEIRWDRPVRAVTDRDPSVEVLEAGRTLRLRITPGTAGATHGCGVTLS
;
A
#
# COMPACT_ATOMS: atom_id res chain seq x y z
N MET A 1 2.63 -20.35 -63.88
CA MET A 1 3.13 -21.36 -64.84
C MET A 1 3.77 -20.62 -66.02
N PRO A 2 4.75 -21.18 -66.76
CA PRO A 2 6.07 -21.70 -66.33
C PRO A 2 7.19 -21.19 -67.28
N SER A 3 8.47 -21.51 -67.04
CA SER A 3 9.19 -22.47 -67.92
C SER A 3 10.44 -23.08 -67.25
N ARG A 4 10.75 -24.32 -67.67
CA ARG A 4 11.76 -25.26 -67.18
C ARG A 4 12.92 -25.39 -68.17
N ARG A 5 14.13 -25.66 -67.66
CA ARG A 5 15.18 -26.64 -68.11
C ARG A 5 16.58 -26.09 -67.70
N ALA A 6 17.62 -26.81 -67.31
CA ALA A 6 17.97 -28.16 -66.83
C ALA A 6 19.47 -28.37 -67.17
N ILE A 7 20.14 -29.32 -66.50
CA ILE A 7 21.43 -30.01 -66.81
C ILE A 7 22.64 -29.49 -65.97
N LEU A 8 23.13 -30.17 -64.91
CA LEU A 8 23.92 -31.42 -64.73
C LEU A 8 25.38 -31.36 -65.23
N ALA A 9 26.35 -31.49 -64.30
CA ALA A 9 27.55 -32.34 -64.45
C ALA A 9 28.35 -32.47 -63.13
N THR A 10 28.68 -33.72 -62.82
CA THR A 10 29.40 -34.35 -61.70
C THR A 10 30.92 -34.38 -61.85
N ALA A 11 31.68 -34.41 -60.74
CA ALA A 11 32.90 -35.22 -60.57
C ALA A 11 33.32 -35.37 -59.08
N LEU A 12 33.74 -36.60 -58.73
CA LEU A 12 34.20 -37.13 -57.45
C LEU A 12 35.62 -36.68 -57.05
N ALA A 13 35.96 -36.68 -55.75
CA ALA A 13 36.87 -37.65 -55.11
C ALA A 13 37.18 -37.30 -53.64
N ALA A 14 37.20 -38.34 -52.81
CA ALA A 14 37.40 -38.32 -51.37
C ALA A 14 38.89 -38.47 -50.98
N ALA A 15 39.28 -37.96 -49.80
CA ALA A 15 40.33 -38.54 -48.94
C ALA A 15 40.35 -37.89 -47.54
N GLY A 16 40.40 -38.72 -46.49
CA GLY A 16 41.05 -38.37 -45.23
C GLY A 16 40.17 -38.21 -43.98
N ALA A 17 39.57 -39.30 -43.48
CA ALA A 17 39.15 -39.40 -42.09
C ALA A 17 40.38 -39.68 -41.21
N GLY A 18 40.75 -38.72 -40.35
CA GLY A 18 41.68 -38.91 -39.24
C GLY A 18 40.93 -38.86 -37.92
N ALA A 19 40.68 -40.01 -37.32
CA ALA A 19 40.12 -40.13 -35.98
C ALA A 19 41.18 -39.71 -34.94
N LEU A 20 40.94 -38.59 -34.25
CA LEU A 20 41.65 -38.26 -33.02
C LEU A 20 40.96 -38.96 -31.85
N ALA A 21 41.61 -39.98 -31.30
CA ALA A 21 41.20 -40.61 -30.06
C ALA A 21 41.30 -39.61 -28.89
N PRO A 22 40.35 -39.59 -27.94
CA PRO A 22 40.47 -38.78 -26.74
C PRO A 22 41.59 -39.32 -25.86
N ALA A 23 42.48 -38.44 -25.41
CA ALA A 23 43.49 -38.77 -24.40
C ALA A 23 42.80 -39.18 -23.08
N PRO A 24 43.36 -40.13 -22.31
CA PRO A 24 42.81 -40.50 -21.02
C PRO A 24 42.88 -39.31 -20.04
N PRO A 25 41.89 -39.13 -19.17
CA PRO A 25 41.91 -38.05 -18.17
C PRO A 25 43.07 -38.25 -17.19
N ASP A 26 43.79 -37.17 -16.91
CA ASP A 26 44.85 -37.09 -15.91
C ASP A 26 44.26 -37.36 -14.51
N PRO A 27 44.73 -38.37 -13.75
CA PRO A 27 44.16 -38.73 -12.45
C PRO A 27 44.54 -37.76 -11.31
N ARG A 28 44.88 -36.51 -11.61
CA ARG A 28 45.26 -35.48 -10.63
C ARG A 28 44.45 -34.19 -10.71
N VAL A 29 43.19 -34.27 -11.12
CA VAL A 29 42.23 -33.23 -10.78
C VAL A 29 41.72 -33.56 -9.38
N ASP A 30 42.27 -32.90 -8.36
CA ASP A 30 41.67 -32.87 -7.03
C ASP A 30 40.17 -32.56 -7.21
N PRO A 31 39.25 -33.31 -6.57
CA PRO A 31 37.84 -32.98 -6.63
C PRO A 31 37.70 -31.53 -6.17
N ALA A 32 37.15 -30.68 -7.05
CA ALA A 32 36.91 -29.27 -6.73
C ALA A 32 36.25 -29.21 -5.35
N GLU A 33 36.86 -28.46 -4.43
CA GLU A 33 36.35 -28.28 -3.08
C GLU A 33 34.88 -27.87 -3.18
N PRO A 34 33.97 -28.52 -2.44
CA PRO A 34 32.55 -28.18 -2.53
C PRO A 34 32.37 -26.68 -2.27
N PRO A 35 31.55 -25.98 -3.07
CA PRO A 35 31.40 -24.53 -2.96
C PRO A 35 31.00 -24.15 -1.54
N ASP A 36 31.69 -23.15 -0.97
CA ASP A 36 31.44 -22.68 0.39
C ASP A 36 30.04 -22.03 0.47
N PRO A 37 29.06 -22.67 1.16
CA PRO A 37 27.68 -22.21 1.14
C PRO A 37 27.50 -20.84 1.80
N PHE A 38 28.38 -20.47 2.76
CA PHE A 38 28.31 -19.16 3.41
C PHE A 38 28.82 -18.06 2.48
N GLU A 39 29.86 -18.33 1.70
CA GLU A 39 30.39 -17.38 0.73
C GLU A 39 29.41 -17.14 -0.42
N GLU A 40 28.76 -18.20 -0.91
CA GLU A 40 27.71 -18.08 -1.94
C GLU A 40 26.56 -17.17 -1.45
N LEU A 41 26.07 -17.40 -0.24
CA LEU A 41 25.02 -16.56 0.36
C LEU A 41 25.49 -15.12 0.58
N ARG A 42 26.75 -14.91 0.99
CA ARG A 42 27.32 -13.57 1.14
C ARG A 42 27.35 -12.83 -0.20
N LEU A 43 27.87 -13.45 -1.25
CA LEU A 43 27.94 -12.83 -2.58
C LEU A 43 26.55 -12.54 -3.13
N ARG A 44 25.59 -13.46 -2.95
CA ARG A 44 24.19 -13.23 -3.31
C ARG A 44 23.57 -12.06 -2.54
N TRP A 45 23.91 -11.89 -1.26
CA TRP A 45 23.50 -10.73 -0.48
C TRP A 45 24.12 -9.44 -1.02
N VAL A 46 25.42 -9.47 -1.34
CA VAL A 46 26.12 -8.33 -1.96
C VAL A 46 25.46 -7.94 -3.29
N ASP A 47 25.10 -8.89 -4.13
CA ASP A 47 24.39 -8.65 -5.40
C ASP A 47 23.02 -8.01 -5.17
N LEU A 48 22.27 -8.45 -4.16
CA LEU A 48 20.97 -7.84 -3.80
C LEU A 48 21.11 -6.37 -3.38
N GLN A 49 22.23 -6.01 -2.73
CA GLN A 49 22.50 -4.66 -2.25
C GLN A 49 23.13 -3.76 -3.32
N LEU A 50 24.09 -4.29 -4.09
CA LEU A 50 24.87 -3.51 -5.05
C LEU A 50 24.23 -3.49 -6.43
N GLY A 51 23.39 -4.47 -6.78
CA GLY A 51 22.80 -4.64 -8.10
C GLY A 51 23.75 -5.38 -9.05
N THR A 52 23.18 -6.11 -10.00
CA THR A 52 23.92 -6.83 -11.04
C THR A 52 23.26 -6.64 -12.41
N GLY A 53 23.98 -6.96 -13.49
CA GLY A 53 23.41 -6.99 -14.84
C GLY A 53 23.04 -5.63 -15.44
N TYR A 54 23.71 -4.55 -15.02
CA TYR A 54 23.53 -3.21 -15.57
C TYR A 54 24.85 -2.65 -16.12
N ASP A 55 24.77 -1.77 -17.11
CA ASP A 55 25.92 -1.00 -17.62
C ASP A 55 26.10 0.27 -16.76
N PRO A 56 27.21 0.40 -16.00
CA PRO A 56 27.43 1.57 -15.14
C PRO A 56 27.61 2.88 -15.92
N ALA A 57 27.89 2.83 -17.23
CA ALA A 57 28.02 4.02 -18.07
C ALA A 57 26.68 4.47 -18.69
N ALA A 58 25.64 3.64 -18.62
CA ALA A 58 24.31 3.97 -19.15
C ALA A 58 23.47 4.76 -18.15
N GLU A 59 22.60 5.66 -18.63
CA GLU A 59 21.59 6.29 -17.79
C GLU A 59 20.42 5.33 -17.50
N PRO A 60 19.80 5.40 -16.30
CA PRO A 60 20.05 6.33 -15.20
C PRO A 60 21.23 5.95 -14.27
N TYR A 61 21.93 4.84 -14.52
CA TYR A 61 22.95 4.30 -13.60
C TYR A 61 24.15 5.23 -13.44
N ALA A 62 24.65 5.80 -14.54
CA ALA A 62 25.80 6.70 -14.54
C ALA A 62 25.56 7.90 -13.59
N SER A 63 24.45 8.62 -13.75
CA SER A 63 24.09 9.73 -12.87
C SER A 63 23.91 9.30 -11.40
N ARG A 64 23.33 8.11 -11.16
CA ARG A 64 23.13 7.58 -9.80
C ARG A 64 24.45 7.26 -9.11
N LEU A 65 25.38 6.64 -9.82
CA LEU A 65 26.70 6.27 -9.32
C LEU A 65 27.57 7.52 -9.07
N ALA A 66 27.59 8.47 -10.01
CA ALA A 66 28.30 9.72 -9.84
C ALA A 66 27.79 10.51 -8.63
N GLY A 67 26.47 10.68 -8.50
CA GLY A 67 25.88 11.35 -7.33
C GLY A 67 26.15 10.61 -6.01
N ALA A 68 26.19 9.28 -6.02
CA ALA A 68 26.59 8.50 -4.85
C ALA A 68 28.05 8.76 -4.44
N GLY A 69 28.94 8.89 -5.43
CA GLY A 69 30.33 9.30 -5.24
C GLY A 69 30.48 10.67 -4.60
N GLU A 70 29.78 11.67 -5.16
CA GLU A 70 29.80 13.05 -4.64
C GLU A 70 29.33 13.12 -3.19
N ARG A 71 28.23 12.44 -2.87
CA ARG A 71 27.74 12.32 -1.49
C ARG A 71 28.76 11.65 -0.59
N ALA A 72 29.32 10.51 -0.98
CA ALA A 72 30.33 9.82 -0.19
C ALA A 72 31.57 10.69 0.05
N ALA A 73 32.03 11.47 -0.93
CA ALA A 73 33.12 12.42 -0.77
C ALA A 73 32.77 13.54 0.22
N ALA A 74 31.54 14.06 0.20
CA ALA A 74 31.08 15.06 1.16
C ALA A 74 30.97 14.49 2.59
N LEU A 75 30.50 13.24 2.72
CA LEU A 75 30.43 12.52 3.99
C LEU A 75 31.83 12.27 4.56
N LEU A 76 32.78 11.86 3.72
CA LEU A 76 34.19 11.68 4.10
C LEU A 76 34.78 12.98 4.67
N ARG A 77 34.58 14.12 3.99
CA ARG A 77 35.10 15.43 4.46
C ARG A 77 34.47 15.92 5.76
N SER A 78 33.22 15.54 6.03
CA SER A 78 32.45 16.04 7.18
C SER A 78 32.45 15.09 8.39
N MET A 79 33.01 13.88 8.25
CA MET A 79 33.08 12.91 9.33
C MET A 79 34.01 13.44 10.43
N ALA A 80 33.47 13.55 11.65
CA ALA A 80 34.18 14.13 12.79
C ALA A 80 33.85 13.32 14.06
N PRO A 81 34.53 12.19 14.26
CA PRO A 81 34.30 11.32 15.42
C PRO A 81 34.50 12.07 16.74
N ALA A 82 33.51 11.99 17.63
CA ALA A 82 33.56 12.51 18.99
C ALA A 82 32.81 11.59 19.94
N ALA A 83 32.94 11.79 21.26
CA ALA A 83 32.40 10.87 22.26
C ALA A 83 30.89 10.55 22.10
N THR A 84 30.10 11.49 21.59
CA THR A 84 28.63 11.38 21.49
C THR A 84 28.09 11.46 20.06
N ARG A 85 28.95 11.39 19.03
CA ARG A 85 28.55 11.51 17.62
C ARG A 85 29.62 11.00 16.66
N LEU A 86 29.24 10.58 15.45
CA LEU A 86 30.17 10.30 14.34
C LEU A 86 30.22 11.44 13.31
N TRP A 87 29.10 12.13 13.12
CA TRP A 87 29.03 13.39 12.36
C TRP A 87 28.49 14.52 13.25
N PRO A 88 28.89 15.78 13.02
CA PRO A 88 28.49 16.91 13.86
C PRO A 88 26.98 17.06 14.09
N ASP A 89 26.17 16.71 13.07
CA ASP A 89 24.71 16.81 13.04
C ASP A 89 23.98 15.54 13.52
N LEU A 90 24.71 14.49 13.90
CA LEU A 90 24.16 13.18 14.31
C LEU A 90 24.58 12.82 15.74
N PRO A 91 24.01 13.46 16.78
CA PRO A 91 24.20 13.02 18.16
C PRO A 91 23.63 11.61 18.33
N PHE A 92 24.28 10.77 19.14
CA PHE A 92 23.82 9.41 19.41
C PHE A 92 22.53 9.35 20.25
N ASP A 93 22.14 10.45 20.90
CA ASP A 93 20.85 10.62 21.58
C ASP A 93 20.09 11.79 20.92
N PRO A 94 18.92 11.55 20.28
CA PRO A 94 18.19 10.29 20.20
C PRO A 94 18.91 9.21 19.35
N PRO A 95 18.59 7.92 19.55
CA PRO A 95 19.29 6.79 18.90
C PRO A 95 19.17 6.79 17.37
N SER A 96 18.30 7.62 16.79
CA SER A 96 18.23 7.82 15.33
C SER A 96 19.53 8.38 14.75
N GLY A 97 20.36 9.09 15.54
CA GLY A 97 21.68 9.51 15.10
C GLY A 97 22.66 8.34 14.91
N ILE A 98 22.47 7.22 15.61
CA ILE A 98 23.27 5.99 15.44
C ILE A 98 22.93 5.36 14.09
N THR A 99 21.65 5.12 13.82
CA THR A 99 21.19 4.57 12.55
C THR A 99 21.58 5.46 11.36
N ARG A 100 21.43 6.78 11.49
CA ARG A 100 21.85 7.74 10.44
C ARG A 100 23.37 7.73 10.23
N SER A 101 24.16 7.49 11.27
CA SER A 101 25.61 7.33 11.15
C SER A 101 25.95 6.07 10.34
N TYR A 102 25.31 4.93 10.64
CA TYR A 102 25.45 3.73 9.82
C TYR A 102 24.95 3.92 8.38
N ALA A 103 23.90 4.72 8.16
CA ALA A 103 23.38 4.99 6.82
C ALA A 103 24.39 5.79 5.97
N ARG A 104 25.11 6.73 6.59
CA ARG A 104 26.21 7.46 5.94
C ARG A 104 27.41 6.56 5.65
N LEU A 105 27.81 5.71 6.60
CA LEU A 105 28.85 4.70 6.38
C LEU A 105 28.47 3.72 5.26
N TRP A 106 27.19 3.37 5.14
CA TRP A 106 26.69 2.52 4.07
C TRP A 106 26.74 3.22 2.70
N THR A 107 26.42 4.51 2.62
CA THR A 107 26.63 5.32 1.40
C THR A 107 28.09 5.34 0.99
N MET A 108 29.01 5.57 1.93
CA MET A 108 30.46 5.52 1.67
C MET A 108 30.91 4.13 1.21
N THR A 109 30.42 3.06 1.84
CA THR A 109 30.74 1.67 1.49
C THR A 109 30.29 1.32 0.07
N ARG A 110 29.08 1.72 -0.33
CA ARG A 110 28.59 1.52 -1.70
C ARG A 110 29.41 2.29 -2.72
N ALA A 111 29.82 3.52 -2.39
CA ALA A 111 30.69 4.31 -3.26
C ALA A 111 32.06 3.66 -3.46
N TYR A 112 32.63 3.06 -2.42
CA TYR A 112 33.86 2.27 -2.49
C TYR A 112 33.71 1.01 -3.38
N ALA A 113 32.59 0.30 -3.24
CA ALA A 113 32.43 -1.03 -3.83
C ALA A 113 31.92 -1.04 -5.29
N ARG A 114 31.22 0.02 -5.74
CA ARG A 114 30.61 0.06 -7.08
C ARG A 114 31.48 0.79 -8.09
N PRO A 115 31.52 0.33 -9.35
CA PRO A 115 32.17 1.08 -10.43
C PRO A 115 31.45 2.40 -10.70
N GLY A 116 32.16 3.36 -11.31
CA GLY A 116 31.55 4.61 -11.82
C GLY A 116 31.24 5.67 -10.76
N THR A 117 31.63 5.46 -9.51
CA THR A 117 31.41 6.41 -8.40
C THR A 117 32.50 7.48 -8.28
N GLY A 118 33.61 7.33 -9.01
CA GLY A 118 34.82 8.13 -8.79
C GLY A 118 35.59 7.82 -7.50
N LEU A 119 35.07 6.92 -6.64
CA LEU A 119 35.69 6.49 -5.38
C LEU A 119 35.86 4.96 -5.30
N THR A 120 35.69 4.28 -6.43
CA THR A 120 35.82 2.81 -6.52
C THR A 120 37.20 2.37 -6.03
N GLY A 121 37.26 1.55 -4.98
CA GLY A 121 38.53 1.07 -4.44
C GLY A 121 39.39 2.12 -3.73
N ASP A 122 38.86 3.31 -3.42
CA ASP A 122 39.62 4.37 -2.74
C ASP A 122 39.98 3.96 -1.29
N GLU A 123 41.28 3.85 -1.00
CA GLU A 123 41.79 3.38 0.30
C GLU A 123 41.57 4.40 1.44
N ALA A 124 41.50 5.70 1.15
CA ALA A 124 41.22 6.71 2.17
C ALA A 124 39.74 6.65 2.60
N LEU A 125 38.83 6.43 1.65
CA LEU A 125 37.42 6.19 1.93
C LEU A 125 37.23 4.91 2.74
N LEU A 126 37.90 3.82 2.36
CA LEU A 126 37.88 2.57 3.12
C LEU A 126 38.36 2.78 4.56
N ALA A 127 39.52 3.42 4.75
CA ALA A 127 40.07 3.69 6.07
C ALA A 127 39.10 4.51 6.95
N ALA A 128 38.43 5.50 6.37
CA ALA A 128 37.41 6.29 7.07
C ALA A 128 36.19 5.46 7.46
N VAL A 129 35.68 4.60 6.57
CA VAL A 129 34.57 3.70 6.91
C VAL A 129 34.94 2.78 8.06
N LEU A 130 36.14 2.17 8.00
CA LEU A 130 36.63 1.28 9.06
C LEU A 130 36.79 2.03 10.39
N ALA A 131 37.35 3.25 10.38
CA ALA A 131 37.47 4.08 11.57
C ALA A 131 36.10 4.48 12.15
N GLY A 132 35.11 4.76 11.30
CA GLY A 132 33.74 5.03 11.73
C GLY A 132 33.05 3.84 12.39
N LEU A 133 33.25 2.63 11.84
CA LEU A 133 32.78 1.38 12.46
C LEU A 133 33.43 1.15 13.82
N ASP A 134 34.76 1.32 13.91
CA ASP A 134 35.50 1.18 15.16
C ASP A 134 35.01 2.18 16.22
N HIS A 135 34.77 3.43 15.82
CA HIS A 135 34.25 4.47 16.71
C HIS A 135 32.87 4.11 17.25
N LEU A 136 31.92 3.71 16.40
CA LEU A 136 30.57 3.32 16.84
C LEU A 136 30.60 2.09 17.76
N ALA A 137 31.45 1.09 17.44
CA ALA A 137 31.64 -0.10 18.25
C ALA A 137 32.35 0.18 19.58
N ALA A 138 33.17 1.23 19.68
CA ALA A 138 33.81 1.63 20.93
C ALA A 138 32.89 2.48 21.81
N THR A 139 32.02 3.30 21.20
CA THR A 139 31.29 4.36 21.91
C THR A 139 29.84 4.02 22.25
N VAL A 140 29.08 3.45 21.31
CA VAL A 140 27.61 3.39 21.47
C VAL A 140 27.00 2.05 21.07
N TYR A 141 27.34 1.49 19.91
CA TYR A 141 26.65 0.30 19.38
C TYR A 141 27.45 -0.97 19.72
N ARG A 142 27.49 -1.29 21.01
CA ARG A 142 28.30 -2.38 21.60
C ARG A 142 27.55 -3.15 22.69
N PRO A 143 27.98 -4.39 23.00
CA PRO A 143 27.31 -5.23 24.00
C PRO A 143 27.23 -4.65 25.42
N ALA A 144 28.03 -3.65 25.76
CA ALA A 144 27.98 -3.02 27.08
C ALA A 144 27.00 -1.84 27.15
N THR A 145 26.30 -1.51 26.07
CA THR A 145 25.34 -0.41 26.03
C THR A 145 23.93 -0.92 26.28
N ASP A 146 23.24 -0.31 27.24
CA ASP A 146 21.80 -0.48 27.42
C ASP A 146 21.04 0.39 26.40
N PRO A 147 20.08 -0.17 25.64
CA PRO A 147 19.29 0.60 24.67
C PRO A 147 18.48 1.71 25.35
N TYR A 148 18.46 2.89 24.73
CA TYR A 148 17.63 4.03 25.14
C TYR A 148 16.82 4.59 23.97
N GLY A 149 15.76 5.34 24.25
CA GLY A 149 14.91 5.94 23.23
C GLY A 149 14.15 4.90 22.38
N ASN A 150 14.01 5.16 21.08
CA ASN A 150 13.27 4.29 20.17
C ASN A 150 13.99 2.93 19.95
N TRP A 151 13.35 1.84 20.39
CA TRP A 151 13.87 0.47 20.27
C TRP A 151 14.22 0.08 18.82
N TRP A 152 13.47 0.61 17.84
CA TRP A 152 13.62 0.27 16.43
C TRP A 152 15.03 0.59 15.93
N GLU A 153 15.62 1.69 16.40
CA GLU A 153 16.95 2.13 15.98
C GLU A 153 18.04 1.12 16.36
N TRP A 154 17.90 0.50 17.52
CA TRP A 154 18.83 -0.50 18.04
C TRP A 154 18.64 -1.89 17.45
N ARG A 155 17.40 -2.26 17.12
CA ARG A 155 17.07 -3.65 16.76
C ARG A 155 16.84 -3.87 15.27
N ILE A 156 16.58 -2.80 14.52
CA ILE A 156 16.27 -2.87 13.09
C ILE A 156 17.14 -1.89 12.31
N GLY A 157 17.08 -0.60 12.63
CA GLY A 157 17.75 0.46 11.87
C GLY A 157 19.27 0.24 11.73
N SER A 158 19.98 0.30 12.86
CA SER A 158 21.43 0.12 12.91
C SER A 158 21.93 -1.27 12.49
N PRO A 159 21.38 -2.41 13.00
CA PRO A 159 21.95 -3.73 12.72
C PRO A 159 21.83 -4.12 11.24
N ARG A 160 20.74 -3.74 10.55
CA ARG A 160 20.58 -4.00 9.10
C ARG A 160 21.71 -3.37 8.30
N LEU A 161 22.03 -2.10 8.58
CA LEU A 161 23.09 -1.37 7.89
C LEU A 161 24.48 -1.90 8.25
N LEU A 162 24.70 -2.26 9.52
CA LEU A 162 25.94 -2.86 9.98
C LEU A 162 26.25 -4.18 9.26
N VAL A 163 25.28 -5.08 9.12
CA VAL A 163 25.49 -6.35 8.41
C VAL A 163 25.65 -6.15 6.90
N ASP A 164 25.00 -5.15 6.29
CA ASP A 164 25.17 -4.80 4.89
C ASP A 164 26.61 -4.31 4.60
N ILE A 165 27.11 -3.39 5.44
CA ILE A 165 28.49 -2.90 5.36
C ILE A 165 29.47 -4.07 5.53
N ALA A 166 29.23 -4.93 6.53
CA ALA A 166 30.11 -6.06 6.82
C ALA A 166 30.11 -7.15 5.73
N ALA A 167 29.00 -7.33 5.01
CA ALA A 167 28.94 -8.25 3.88
C ALA A 167 29.75 -7.75 2.68
N VAL A 168 29.61 -6.46 2.34
CA VAL A 168 30.35 -5.85 1.23
C VAL A 168 31.85 -5.76 1.53
N LEU A 169 32.22 -5.36 2.76
CA LEU A 169 33.63 -5.20 3.17
C LEU A 169 34.23 -6.43 3.85
N HIS A 170 33.64 -7.62 3.67
CA HIS A 170 34.00 -8.82 4.44
C HIS A 170 35.52 -9.08 4.51
N GLU A 171 36.20 -9.05 3.35
CA GLU A 171 37.64 -9.26 3.24
C GLU A 171 38.49 -8.12 3.82
N ARG A 172 37.94 -6.90 3.85
CA ARG A 172 38.63 -5.69 4.30
C ARG A 172 38.47 -5.40 5.79
N LEU A 173 37.45 -5.97 6.45
CA LEU A 173 37.17 -5.70 7.87
C LEU A 173 38.26 -6.25 8.82
N GLY A 174 38.81 -7.42 8.49
CA GLY A 174 39.60 -8.23 9.42
C GLY A 174 38.74 -8.94 10.48
N ALA A 175 39.31 -9.97 11.11
CA ALA A 175 38.56 -10.85 12.03
C ALA A 175 37.99 -10.11 13.26
N GLY A 176 38.74 -9.15 13.82
CA GLY A 176 38.31 -8.40 15.01
C GLY A 176 37.04 -7.56 14.78
N ARG A 177 36.99 -6.78 13.69
CA ARG A 177 35.80 -5.96 13.36
C ARG A 177 34.60 -6.83 13.01
N ARG A 178 34.82 -7.93 12.28
CA ARG A 178 33.75 -8.90 12.02
C ARG A 178 33.18 -9.45 13.33
N ALA A 179 34.03 -9.92 14.24
CA ALA A 179 33.58 -10.42 15.54
C ALA A 179 32.81 -9.36 16.35
N ALA A 180 33.30 -8.11 16.40
CA ALA A 180 32.62 -7.02 17.09
C ALA A 180 31.24 -6.69 16.50
N ALA A 181 31.13 -6.65 15.17
CA ALA A 181 29.87 -6.40 14.47
C ALA A 181 28.85 -7.51 14.78
N LEU A 182 29.25 -8.78 14.70
CA LEU A 182 28.38 -9.91 14.98
C LEU A 182 27.95 -9.94 16.46
N ALA A 183 28.85 -9.63 17.39
CA ALA A 183 28.54 -9.55 18.82
C ALA A 183 27.56 -8.42 19.14
N ALA A 184 27.67 -7.27 18.46
CA ALA A 184 26.70 -6.17 18.62
C ALA A 184 25.30 -6.60 18.15
N VAL A 185 25.20 -7.29 17.01
CA VAL A 185 23.90 -7.82 16.53
C VAL A 185 23.33 -8.82 17.54
N ASP A 186 24.13 -9.74 18.08
CA ASP A 186 23.67 -10.71 19.09
C ASP A 186 23.12 -10.06 20.36
N HIS A 187 23.75 -8.96 20.80
CA HIS A 187 23.32 -8.24 22.00
C HIS A 187 21.99 -7.51 21.79
N PHE A 188 21.86 -6.76 20.70
CA PHE A 188 20.66 -5.95 20.46
C PHE A 188 19.51 -6.74 19.83
N VAL A 189 19.82 -7.84 19.13
CA VAL A 189 18.86 -8.76 18.51
C VAL A 189 19.06 -10.21 19.03
N PRO A 190 18.79 -10.45 20.32
CA PRO A 190 18.94 -11.79 20.90
C PRO A 190 17.83 -12.73 20.40
N ASP A 191 18.10 -14.04 20.43
CA ASP A 191 17.21 -15.09 19.90
C ASP A 191 15.78 -15.05 20.45
N ARG A 192 15.61 -14.59 21.69
CA ARG A 192 14.29 -14.39 22.32
C ARG A 192 13.34 -13.49 21.51
N LEU A 193 13.87 -12.58 20.70
CA LEU A 193 13.06 -11.72 19.83
C LEU A 193 12.53 -12.47 18.60
N LEU A 194 13.14 -13.59 18.21
CA LEU A 194 12.74 -14.37 17.04
C LEU A 194 11.90 -15.60 17.43
N THR A 195 11.89 -15.98 18.69
CA THR A 195 11.11 -17.12 19.20
C THR A 195 9.69 -16.73 19.60
N ASP A 196 9.48 -15.55 20.21
CA ASP A 196 8.13 -15.07 20.57
C ASP A 196 7.55 -14.11 19.52
N TYR A 197 6.41 -14.48 18.92
CA TYR A 197 5.70 -13.68 17.92
C TYR A 197 4.72 -12.71 18.58
N SER A 198 5.25 -11.72 19.30
CA SER A 198 4.48 -10.77 20.07
C SER A 198 5.15 -9.39 20.13
N GLY A 199 4.41 -8.38 20.60
CA GLY A 199 4.92 -7.03 20.87
C GLY A 199 5.60 -6.40 19.65
N VAL A 200 6.91 -6.18 19.77
CA VAL A 200 7.72 -5.54 18.72
C VAL A 200 8.21 -6.51 17.63
N SER A 201 7.86 -7.80 17.71
CA SER A 201 8.33 -8.85 16.81
C SER A 201 7.20 -9.55 16.06
N THR A 202 6.37 -8.76 15.38
CA THR A 202 5.29 -9.20 14.49
C THR A 202 5.44 -8.56 13.10
N GLY A 203 4.80 -9.15 12.09
CA GLY A 203 4.67 -8.55 10.75
C GLY A 203 6.01 -8.08 10.16
N ALA A 204 6.04 -6.83 9.69
CA ALA A 204 7.23 -6.23 9.08
C ALA A 204 8.44 -6.19 10.04
N ASN A 205 8.21 -5.94 11.34
CA ASN A 205 9.29 -5.90 12.33
C ASN A 205 9.96 -7.27 12.48
N ARG A 206 9.17 -8.35 12.49
CA ARG A 206 9.71 -9.72 12.55
C ARG A 206 10.64 -9.99 11.37
N VAL A 207 10.22 -9.64 10.16
CA VAL A 207 11.01 -9.86 8.94
C VAL A 207 12.33 -9.07 8.99
N ASP A 208 12.31 -7.84 9.48
CA ASP A 208 13.50 -7.00 9.64
C ASP A 208 14.50 -7.53 10.68
N LEU A 209 14.01 -8.11 11.78
CA LEU A 209 14.83 -8.80 12.77
C LEU A 209 15.47 -10.05 12.13
N CYS A 210 14.68 -10.86 11.41
CA CYS A 210 15.17 -12.03 10.68
C CYS A 210 16.24 -11.66 9.65
N ARG A 211 16.10 -10.53 8.95
CA ARG A 211 17.12 -10.04 8.01
C ARG A 211 18.48 -9.88 8.68
N SER A 212 18.53 -9.17 9.80
CA SER A 212 19.79 -8.92 10.51
C SER A 212 20.40 -10.23 11.00
N VAL A 213 19.60 -11.13 11.57
CA VAL A 213 20.07 -12.42 12.11
C VAL A 213 20.51 -13.38 11.01
N ALA A 214 19.82 -13.44 9.87
CA ALA A 214 20.18 -14.28 8.74
C ALA A 214 21.55 -13.88 8.16
N VAL A 215 21.74 -12.59 7.87
CA VAL A 215 23.02 -12.09 7.32
C VAL A 215 24.13 -12.20 8.36
N ARG A 216 23.84 -11.96 9.64
CA ARG A 216 24.77 -12.26 10.75
C ARG A 216 25.16 -13.74 10.81
N GLY A 217 24.24 -14.65 10.51
CA GLY A 217 24.50 -16.08 10.40
C GLY A 217 25.44 -16.40 9.25
N VAL A 218 25.19 -15.81 8.07
CA VAL A 218 26.05 -15.92 6.88
C VAL A 218 27.47 -15.43 7.18
N LEU A 219 27.62 -14.19 7.66
CA LEU A 219 28.92 -13.57 7.92
C LEU A 219 29.71 -14.22 9.06
N GLY A 220 28.99 -14.80 10.03
CA GLY A 220 29.58 -15.50 11.17
C GLY A 220 29.75 -17.00 10.96
N ARG A 221 29.41 -17.53 9.78
CA ARG A 221 29.41 -18.97 9.48
C ARG A 221 28.65 -19.78 10.54
N ALA A 222 27.51 -19.25 10.99
CA ALA A 222 26.70 -19.77 12.09
C ALA A 222 25.39 -20.36 11.55
N PRO A 223 25.36 -21.65 11.18
CA PRO A 223 24.22 -22.28 10.51
C PRO A 223 22.93 -22.19 11.33
N ASP A 224 23.03 -22.31 12.66
CA ASP A 224 21.88 -22.24 13.58
C ASP A 224 21.22 -20.86 13.58
N ARG A 225 21.99 -19.79 13.35
CA ARG A 225 21.43 -18.43 13.25
C ARG A 225 20.67 -18.22 11.96
N ILE A 226 21.14 -18.80 10.85
CA ILE A 226 20.41 -18.76 9.56
C ILE A 226 19.12 -19.58 9.68
N ALA A 227 19.19 -20.77 10.28
CA ALA A 227 18.03 -21.62 10.54
C ALA A 227 17.00 -20.91 11.44
N LEU A 228 17.44 -20.30 12.55
CA LEU A 228 16.56 -19.51 13.42
C LEU A 228 15.87 -18.39 12.65
N ALA A 229 16.60 -17.61 11.85
CA ALA A 229 16.02 -16.53 11.07
C ALA A 229 15.01 -17.03 10.03
N ARG A 230 15.32 -18.14 9.34
CA ARG A 230 14.41 -18.82 8.39
C ARG A 230 13.12 -19.25 9.08
N ASP A 231 13.23 -19.98 10.19
CA ASP A 231 12.08 -20.55 10.89
C ASP A 231 11.23 -19.46 11.58
N ALA A 232 11.87 -18.37 12.02
CA ALA A 232 11.19 -17.22 12.60
C ALA A 232 10.35 -16.41 11.60
N LEU A 233 10.46 -16.69 10.27
CA LEU A 233 9.55 -16.13 9.27
C LEU A 233 8.20 -16.86 9.21
N SER A 234 8.15 -18.15 9.58
CA SER A 234 6.93 -18.96 9.47
C SER A 234 5.69 -18.33 10.11
N PRO A 235 5.75 -17.71 11.31
CA PRO A 235 4.58 -17.05 11.91
C PRO A 235 4.07 -15.81 11.15
N VAL A 236 4.83 -15.27 10.20
CA VAL A 236 4.45 -14.10 9.38
C VAL A 236 3.50 -14.50 8.24
N PHE A 237 3.55 -15.77 7.79
CA PHE A 237 2.89 -16.21 6.58
C PHE A 237 1.39 -16.54 6.71
N PRO A 238 0.90 -17.13 7.82
CA PRO A 238 -0.51 -17.43 7.98
C PRO A 238 -1.40 -16.18 7.90
N TYR A 239 -2.59 -16.34 7.33
CA TYR A 239 -3.60 -15.30 7.46
C TYR A 239 -4.01 -15.14 8.92
N VAL A 240 -4.15 -13.88 9.36
CA VAL A 240 -4.69 -13.53 10.67
C VAL A 240 -6.17 -13.19 10.59
N THR A 241 -6.84 -13.21 11.74
CA THR A 241 -8.25 -12.83 11.90
C THR A 241 -8.44 -11.64 12.84
N ALA A 242 -7.36 -11.22 13.51
CA ALA A 242 -7.28 -10.03 14.35
C ALA A 242 -5.81 -9.59 14.48
N GLY A 243 -5.57 -8.31 14.78
CA GLY A 243 -4.23 -7.76 14.98
C GLY A 243 -3.40 -7.66 13.70
N ASP A 244 -2.08 -7.70 13.88
CA ASP A 244 -1.09 -7.48 12.82
C ASP A 244 -1.00 -8.64 11.83
N GLY A 245 -0.93 -8.32 10.55
CA GLY A 245 -0.64 -9.28 9.49
C GLY A 245 -1.58 -9.18 8.29
N LEU A 246 -1.45 -10.17 7.42
CA LEU A 246 -2.25 -10.33 6.22
C LEU A 246 -3.55 -11.07 6.55
N TYR A 247 -4.68 -10.58 6.04
CA TYR A 247 -5.99 -11.24 6.18
C TYR A 247 -6.37 -11.93 4.87
N ALA A 248 -7.25 -12.93 4.97
CA ALA A 248 -7.70 -13.71 3.81
C ALA A 248 -8.41 -12.86 2.74
N ASP A 249 -8.99 -11.71 3.11
CA ASP A 249 -9.64 -10.76 2.19
C ASP A 249 -8.66 -9.78 1.52
N GLY A 250 -7.35 -9.93 1.75
CA GLY A 250 -6.30 -9.06 1.25
C GLY A 250 -6.03 -7.82 2.12
N SER A 251 -6.72 -7.65 3.25
CA SER A 251 -6.39 -6.58 4.19
C SER A 251 -5.01 -6.81 4.79
N PHE A 252 -4.29 -5.71 5.06
CA PHE A 252 -3.05 -5.75 5.83
C PHE A 252 -3.12 -4.72 6.96
N VAL A 253 -2.96 -5.21 8.19
CA VAL A 253 -3.00 -4.40 9.40
C VAL A 253 -1.64 -4.43 10.09
N GLN A 254 -1.24 -3.29 10.62
CA GLN A 254 -0.10 -3.17 11.53
C GLN A 254 -0.47 -2.24 12.68
N HIS A 255 0.27 -2.33 13.79
CA HIS A 255 -0.02 -1.61 15.04
C HIS A 255 -1.42 -1.94 15.56
N THR A 256 -1.79 -3.21 15.39
CA THR A 256 -3.02 -3.89 15.81
C THR A 256 -4.29 -3.39 15.12
N TRP A 257 -4.39 -2.09 14.80
CA TRP A 257 -5.65 -1.42 14.45
C TRP A 257 -5.54 -0.50 13.23
N VAL A 258 -4.40 -0.43 12.53
CA VAL A 258 -4.17 0.53 11.44
C VAL A 258 -4.07 -0.19 10.10
N ALA A 259 -4.87 0.24 9.12
CA ALA A 259 -4.75 -0.22 7.73
C ALA A 259 -3.43 0.26 7.14
N TYR A 260 -2.53 -0.66 6.78
CA TYR A 260 -1.11 -0.31 6.58
C TYR A 260 -0.41 -0.94 5.37
N SER A 261 -1.17 -1.41 4.38
CA SER A 261 -0.63 -2.08 3.18
C SER A 261 0.42 -1.24 2.43
N GLY A 262 0.27 0.09 2.39
CA GLY A 262 1.07 0.98 1.55
C GLY A 262 2.48 1.27 2.05
N THR A 263 2.82 0.95 3.31
CA THR A 263 4.18 1.17 3.83
C THR A 263 4.67 0.02 4.70
N TYR A 264 4.04 -0.33 5.83
CA TYR A 264 4.47 -1.53 6.58
C TYR A 264 4.28 -2.81 5.74
N GLY A 265 3.23 -2.86 4.93
CA GLY A 265 3.07 -3.93 3.94
C GLY A 265 4.19 -3.95 2.89
N GLN A 266 4.67 -2.78 2.45
CA GLN A 266 5.83 -2.67 1.58
C GLN A 266 7.12 -3.16 2.26
N VAL A 267 7.37 -2.79 3.52
CA VAL A 267 8.54 -3.24 4.29
C VAL A 267 8.52 -4.76 4.44
N LEU A 268 7.35 -5.35 4.71
CA LEU A 268 7.18 -6.79 4.77
C LEU A 268 7.51 -7.45 3.43
N LEU A 269 7.01 -6.94 2.31
CA LEU A 269 7.31 -7.51 0.98
C LEU A 269 8.77 -7.36 0.59
N ASP A 270 9.41 -6.20 0.84
CA ASP A 270 10.84 -6.01 0.57
C ASP A 270 11.68 -6.99 1.37
N GLY A 271 11.47 -7.05 2.69
CA GLY A 271 12.23 -7.93 3.57
C GLY A 271 12.07 -9.41 3.22
N LEU A 272 10.84 -9.85 2.92
CA LEU A 272 10.58 -11.22 2.48
C LEU A 272 11.16 -11.50 1.10
N GLY A 273 11.02 -10.57 0.14
CA GLY A 273 11.63 -10.70 -1.19
C GLY A 273 13.15 -10.87 -1.10
N ARG A 274 13.82 -10.09 -0.25
CA ARG A 274 15.26 -10.21 0.02
C ARG A 274 15.62 -11.55 0.63
N LEU A 275 14.94 -11.98 1.69
CA LEU A 275 15.26 -13.22 2.40
C LEU A 275 14.93 -14.48 1.59
N LEU A 276 13.80 -14.49 0.87
CA LEU A 276 13.45 -15.60 -0.03
C LEU A 276 14.45 -15.71 -1.17
N THR A 277 14.90 -14.59 -1.74
CA THR A 277 15.93 -14.59 -2.79
C THR A 277 17.29 -15.01 -2.24
N LEU A 278 17.68 -14.48 -1.07
CA LEU A 278 18.93 -14.84 -0.41
C LEU A 278 19.01 -16.34 -0.16
N LEU A 279 17.98 -16.94 0.41
CA LEU A 279 18.03 -18.32 0.89
C LEU A 279 17.66 -19.36 -0.18
N ALA A 280 17.12 -18.96 -1.34
CA ALA A 280 16.67 -19.87 -2.39
C ALA A 280 17.78 -20.82 -2.86
N GLY A 281 17.49 -22.13 -2.92
CA GLY A 281 18.47 -23.13 -3.39
C GLY A 281 19.62 -23.44 -2.42
N SER A 282 19.67 -22.81 -1.25
CA SER A 282 20.59 -23.19 -0.15
C SER A 282 19.95 -24.20 0.79
N ASP A 283 20.75 -24.77 1.70
CA ASP A 283 20.27 -25.64 2.79
C ASP A 283 19.29 -24.94 3.76
N TRP A 284 19.25 -23.60 3.73
CA TRP A 284 18.33 -22.78 4.53
C TRP A 284 17.19 -22.17 3.70
N ALA A 285 16.90 -22.69 2.51
CA ALA A 285 15.75 -22.25 1.74
C ALA A 285 14.46 -22.29 2.57
N VAL A 286 13.64 -21.24 2.47
CA VAL A 286 12.33 -21.19 3.15
C VAL A 286 11.38 -22.16 2.45
N THR A 287 11.08 -23.30 3.07
CA THR A 287 10.24 -24.36 2.49
C THR A 287 8.81 -24.40 3.04
N ASP A 288 8.49 -23.56 4.02
CA ASP A 288 7.14 -23.45 4.59
C ASP A 288 6.11 -23.16 3.48
N PRO A 289 5.09 -24.03 3.29
CA PRO A 289 4.09 -23.85 2.24
C PRO A 289 3.24 -22.59 2.44
N ALA A 290 3.09 -22.09 3.67
CA ALA A 290 2.34 -20.87 3.95
C ALA A 290 2.97 -19.63 3.29
N ARG A 291 4.25 -19.68 2.87
CA ARG A 291 4.87 -18.61 2.06
C ARG A 291 4.05 -18.27 0.81
N GLN A 292 3.24 -19.20 0.31
CA GLN A 292 2.33 -18.97 -0.81
C GLN A 292 1.31 -17.86 -0.53
N HIS A 293 0.86 -17.67 0.72
CA HIS A 293 -0.05 -16.57 1.08
C HIS A 293 0.59 -15.20 0.81
N VAL A 294 1.90 -15.06 1.05
CA VAL A 294 2.66 -13.84 0.73
C VAL A 294 2.75 -13.66 -0.78
N LEU A 295 2.99 -14.71 -1.55
CA LEU A 295 3.01 -14.61 -3.01
C LEU A 295 1.62 -14.22 -3.56
N ASP A 296 0.55 -14.84 -3.06
CA ASP A 296 -0.83 -14.55 -3.46
C ASP A 296 -1.25 -13.11 -3.09
N SER A 297 -0.68 -12.56 -2.01
CA SER A 297 -0.97 -11.21 -1.54
C SER A 297 -0.59 -10.13 -2.57
N VAL A 298 0.36 -10.37 -3.47
CA VAL A 298 0.75 -9.40 -4.49
C VAL A 298 -0.47 -8.96 -5.32
N GLU A 299 -1.27 -9.92 -5.77
CA GLU A 299 -2.46 -9.65 -6.59
C GLU A 299 -3.72 -9.39 -5.73
N ARG A 300 -3.80 -10.00 -4.53
CA ARG A 300 -5.01 -9.93 -3.68
C ARG A 300 -5.03 -8.76 -2.71
N ALA A 301 -3.88 -8.33 -2.21
CA ALA A 301 -3.74 -7.30 -1.18
C ALA A 301 -3.18 -6.00 -1.74
N TYR A 302 -2.08 -6.07 -2.50
CA TYR A 302 -1.31 -4.89 -2.87
C TYR A 302 -1.70 -4.28 -4.21
N ALA A 303 -1.78 -5.09 -5.28
CA ALA A 303 -2.14 -4.59 -6.61
C ALA A 303 -3.47 -3.81 -6.64
N PRO A 304 -4.54 -4.19 -5.92
CA PRO A 304 -5.78 -3.41 -5.92
C PRO A 304 -5.65 -2.05 -5.22
N LEU A 305 -4.56 -1.77 -4.52
CA LEU A 305 -4.30 -0.47 -3.89
C LEU A 305 -3.33 0.40 -4.70
N ILE A 306 -2.74 -0.12 -5.78
CA ILE A 306 -1.86 0.63 -6.68
C ILE A 306 -2.65 1.12 -7.89
N TYR A 307 -2.57 2.41 -8.20
CA TYR A 307 -3.25 3.03 -9.35
C TYR A 307 -2.27 3.90 -10.12
N ASN A 308 -1.90 3.54 -11.35
CA ASN A 308 -0.96 4.33 -12.16
C ASN A 308 0.36 4.71 -11.43
N GLY A 309 0.89 3.80 -10.60
CA GLY A 309 2.14 4.00 -9.87
C GLY A 309 2.00 4.46 -8.41
N LEU A 310 0.90 5.14 -8.05
CA LEU A 310 0.63 5.51 -6.65
C LEU A 310 0.03 4.36 -5.86
N VAL A 311 0.36 4.24 -4.57
CA VAL A 311 -0.43 3.45 -3.62
C VAL A 311 -1.36 4.38 -2.84
N MET A 312 -2.62 4.01 -2.69
CA MET A 312 -3.65 4.88 -2.10
C MET A 312 -3.31 5.26 -0.64
N ASP A 313 -3.35 6.55 -0.31
CA ASP A 313 -2.95 7.06 1.01
C ASP A 313 -3.76 6.51 2.19
N SER A 314 -4.98 5.99 1.95
CA SER A 314 -5.80 5.38 2.99
C SER A 314 -5.17 4.17 3.69
N VAL A 315 -4.11 3.60 3.11
CA VAL A 315 -3.34 2.46 3.65
C VAL A 315 -1.88 2.83 3.98
N SER A 316 -1.58 4.13 4.09
CA SER A 316 -0.24 4.64 4.41
C SER A 316 -0.09 5.13 5.86
N GLY A 317 -1.16 5.09 6.66
CA GLY A 317 -1.15 5.46 8.08
C GLY A 317 -0.60 6.87 8.33
N ARG A 318 0.28 7.02 9.32
CA ARG A 318 0.92 8.32 9.63
C ARG A 318 1.89 8.82 8.53
N ALA A 319 2.30 7.96 7.60
CA ALA A 319 3.32 8.26 6.60
C ALA A 319 2.88 9.34 5.59
N VAL A 320 1.56 9.55 5.42
CA VAL A 320 1.02 10.63 4.57
C VAL A 320 1.47 12.02 5.02
N SER A 321 1.97 12.17 6.26
CA SER A 321 2.49 13.43 6.78
C SER A 321 3.96 13.69 6.49
N ARG A 322 4.69 12.74 5.91
CA ARG A 322 6.16 12.80 5.82
C ARG A 322 6.66 13.86 4.84
N GLY A 323 6.17 13.85 3.60
CA GLY A 323 6.61 14.79 2.58
C GLY A 323 8.12 14.91 2.45
N LEU A 324 8.63 16.15 2.52
CA LEU A 324 10.06 16.43 2.52
C LEU A 324 10.63 16.27 3.94
N LEU A 325 11.30 15.14 4.20
CA LEU A 325 11.98 14.91 5.49
C LEU A 325 13.25 15.74 5.61
N ARG A 326 13.53 16.33 6.78
CA ARG A 326 14.76 17.12 7.01
C ARG A 326 16.02 16.28 6.95
N SER A 327 15.91 14.99 7.28
CA SER A 327 17.02 14.05 7.25
C SER A 327 17.33 13.50 5.85
N ASP A 328 16.49 13.77 4.86
CA ASP A 328 16.69 13.29 3.50
C ASP A 328 17.46 14.31 2.67
N GLU A 329 18.75 14.04 2.48
CA GLU A 329 19.67 14.88 1.72
C GLU A 329 19.25 15.01 0.25
N GLU A 330 18.56 14.00 -0.31
CA GLU A 330 18.05 14.02 -1.67
C GLU A 330 16.76 14.84 -1.82
N ARG A 331 16.12 15.22 -0.71
CA ARG A 331 14.86 15.98 -0.69
C ARG A 331 13.79 15.34 -1.58
N VAL A 332 13.63 14.02 -1.50
CA VAL A 332 12.59 13.29 -2.23
C VAL A 332 11.28 13.40 -1.44
N LEU A 333 10.24 13.88 -2.09
CA LEU A 333 8.91 14.04 -1.52
C LEU A 333 8.29 12.65 -1.24
N ARG A 334 7.96 12.37 0.03
CA ARG A 334 7.17 11.19 0.41
C ARG A 334 5.69 11.50 0.22
N GLY A 335 5.02 10.63 -0.51
CA GLY A 335 3.59 10.67 -0.81
C GLY A 335 3.16 9.36 -1.45
N ASP A 336 1.91 9.32 -1.90
CA ASP A 336 1.28 8.18 -2.56
C ASP A 336 2.13 7.55 -3.68
N HIS A 337 2.72 8.35 -4.59
CA HIS A 337 3.62 7.85 -5.64
C HIS A 337 4.95 7.31 -5.11
N PHE A 338 5.58 8.00 -4.15
CA PHE A 338 6.81 7.50 -3.52
C PHE A 338 6.57 6.11 -2.89
N HIS A 339 5.49 5.97 -2.14
CA HIS A 339 5.14 4.71 -1.48
C HIS A 339 4.75 3.62 -2.49
N GLY A 340 4.04 3.99 -3.57
CA GLY A 340 3.69 3.06 -4.64
C GLY A 340 4.91 2.56 -5.40
N GLN A 341 5.88 3.43 -5.68
CA GLN A 341 7.17 3.05 -6.27
C GLN A 341 7.91 2.03 -5.39
N GLU A 342 8.05 2.29 -4.09
CA GLU A 342 8.69 1.36 -3.16
C GLU A 342 7.99 -0.02 -3.13
N LEU A 343 6.67 -0.04 -3.27
CA LEU A 343 5.87 -1.26 -3.33
C LEU A 343 6.06 -2.00 -4.66
N ILE A 344 6.14 -1.27 -5.77
CA ILE A 344 6.44 -1.80 -7.12
C ILE A 344 7.83 -2.44 -7.14
N ALA A 345 8.83 -1.80 -6.54
CA ALA A 345 10.18 -2.34 -6.42
C ALA A 345 10.20 -3.63 -5.57
N ALA A 346 9.48 -3.65 -4.44
CA ALA A 346 9.33 -4.84 -3.61
C ALA A 346 8.66 -6.01 -4.36
N ILE A 347 7.62 -5.74 -5.17
CA ILE A 347 6.97 -6.74 -6.02
C ILE A 347 7.94 -7.27 -7.09
N ALA A 348 8.72 -6.39 -7.73
CA ALA A 348 9.72 -6.79 -8.72
C ALA A 348 10.81 -7.68 -8.10
N LEU A 349 11.22 -7.41 -6.86
CA LEU A 349 12.15 -8.25 -6.12
C LEU A 349 11.53 -9.61 -5.78
N LEU A 350 10.32 -9.63 -5.21
CA LEU A 350 9.62 -10.86 -4.83
C LEU A 350 9.34 -11.78 -6.03
N ALA A 351 9.21 -11.21 -7.23
CA ALA A 351 9.02 -11.95 -8.48
C ALA A 351 10.17 -12.96 -8.75
N GLY A 352 11.36 -12.75 -8.16
CA GLY A 352 12.46 -13.71 -8.19
C GLY A 352 12.13 -15.04 -7.52
N ALA A 353 11.37 -15.00 -6.42
CA ALA A 353 10.95 -16.18 -5.65
C ALA A 353 9.62 -16.80 -6.13
N ALA A 354 8.96 -16.18 -7.11
CA ALA A 354 7.65 -16.60 -7.60
C ALA A 354 7.74 -17.67 -8.71
N SER A 355 6.63 -18.40 -8.93
CA SER A 355 6.51 -19.31 -10.08
C SER A 355 6.61 -18.54 -11.41
N PRO A 356 6.99 -19.18 -12.53
CA PRO A 356 7.07 -18.52 -13.83
C PRO A 356 5.76 -17.83 -14.24
N ALA A 357 4.62 -18.46 -13.95
CA ALA A 357 3.30 -17.89 -14.26
C ALA A 357 2.99 -16.64 -13.40
N ALA A 358 3.29 -16.68 -12.10
CA ALA A 358 3.10 -15.52 -11.22
C ALA A 358 4.05 -14.37 -11.60
N ARG A 359 5.33 -14.68 -11.86
CA ARG A 359 6.33 -13.72 -12.34
C ARG A 359 5.88 -12.99 -13.61
N ALA A 360 5.30 -13.71 -14.57
CA ALA A 360 4.78 -13.11 -15.80
C ALA A 360 3.61 -12.15 -15.53
N ARG A 361 2.66 -12.54 -14.67
CA ARG A 361 1.55 -11.65 -14.29
C ARG A 361 2.03 -10.40 -13.55
N TRP A 362 2.97 -10.54 -12.62
CA TRP A 362 3.51 -9.40 -11.87
C TRP A 362 4.34 -8.50 -12.77
N ALA A 363 5.09 -9.05 -13.72
CA ALA A 363 5.80 -8.26 -14.72
C ALA A 363 4.82 -7.43 -15.58
N ALA A 364 3.68 -8.00 -15.96
CA ALA A 364 2.63 -7.26 -16.69
C ALA A 364 2.06 -6.11 -15.86
N LEU A 365 1.76 -6.34 -14.57
CA LEU A 365 1.28 -5.31 -13.65
C LEU A 365 2.29 -4.17 -13.48
N VAL A 366 3.55 -4.51 -13.14
CA VAL A 366 4.64 -3.54 -12.95
C VAL A 366 4.88 -2.72 -14.21
N LYS A 367 4.88 -3.34 -15.40
CA LYS A 367 4.96 -2.61 -16.67
C LYS A 367 3.78 -1.68 -16.90
N GLY A 368 2.58 -2.10 -16.53
CA GLY A 368 1.38 -1.27 -16.55
C GLY A 368 1.57 0.01 -15.74
N TRP A 369 2.03 -0.13 -14.50
CA TRP A 369 2.27 1.01 -13.61
C TRP A 369 3.43 1.89 -14.09
N ILE A 370 4.55 1.31 -14.53
CA ILE A 370 5.67 2.05 -15.14
C ILE A 370 5.20 2.90 -16.32
N ALA A 371 4.34 2.35 -17.19
CA ALA A 371 3.87 3.05 -18.38
C ALA A 371 2.87 4.17 -18.07
N ARG A 372 2.16 4.10 -16.95
CA ARG A 372 1.09 5.05 -16.59
C ARG A 372 1.49 6.08 -15.54
N ASP A 373 2.57 5.86 -14.79
CA ASP A 373 3.07 6.84 -13.82
C ASP A 373 3.80 7.98 -14.53
N THR A 374 3.05 9.03 -14.87
CA THR A 374 3.57 10.27 -15.46
C THR A 374 3.87 11.35 -14.42
N VAL A 375 3.51 11.12 -13.14
CA VAL A 375 3.76 12.05 -12.03
C VAL A 375 5.18 11.87 -11.53
N SER A 376 5.60 10.63 -11.33
CA SER A 376 6.93 10.26 -10.85
C SER A 376 7.42 9.04 -11.64
N PRO A 377 8.15 9.23 -12.76
CA PRO A 377 8.58 8.12 -13.62
C PRO A 377 9.38 7.06 -12.87
N VAL A 378 8.83 5.85 -12.77
CA VAL A 378 9.37 4.74 -11.95
C VAL A 378 10.82 4.39 -12.33
N LEU A 379 11.13 4.32 -13.63
CA LEU A 379 12.44 3.90 -14.15
C LEU A 379 13.57 4.93 -13.92
N SER A 380 13.26 6.11 -13.40
CA SER A 380 14.24 7.14 -13.04
C SER A 380 13.97 7.76 -11.66
N ALA A 381 13.12 7.12 -10.84
CA ALA A 381 12.73 7.62 -9.53
C ALA A 381 13.94 7.92 -8.64
N ARG A 382 13.88 9.04 -7.90
CA ARG A 382 15.06 9.62 -7.24
C ARG A 382 15.57 8.87 -6.04
N GLN A 383 14.71 8.09 -5.40
CA GLN A 383 15.03 7.29 -4.23
C GLN A 383 15.63 5.93 -4.57
N PHE A 384 15.43 5.43 -5.79
CA PHE A 384 15.97 4.14 -6.18
C PHE A 384 17.48 4.22 -6.41
N ASP A 385 18.15 3.26 -5.80
CA ASP A 385 19.55 2.97 -6.07
C ASP A 385 19.66 2.04 -7.29
N VAL A 386 20.89 1.83 -7.79
CA VAL A 386 21.13 1.06 -9.02
C VAL A 386 20.58 -0.36 -8.98
N ALA A 387 20.49 -0.99 -7.80
CA ALA A 387 19.95 -2.35 -7.67
C ALA A 387 18.45 -2.42 -7.99
N ASP A 388 17.65 -1.48 -7.48
CA ASP A 388 16.22 -1.39 -7.78
C ASP A 388 16.00 -0.98 -9.24
N LEU A 389 16.76 0.00 -9.72
CA LEU A 389 16.71 0.42 -11.12
C LEU A 389 17.02 -0.75 -12.05
N ALA A 390 18.08 -1.52 -11.80
CA ALA A 390 18.47 -2.65 -12.63
C ALA A 390 17.35 -3.72 -12.68
N ARG A 391 16.76 -4.06 -11.53
CA ARG A 391 15.61 -4.99 -11.46
C ARG A 391 14.40 -4.48 -12.24
N LEU A 392 14.04 -3.22 -12.07
CA LEU A 392 12.88 -2.61 -12.72
C LEU A 392 13.08 -2.48 -14.23
N HIS A 393 14.27 -2.06 -14.69
CA HIS A 393 14.64 -2.00 -16.11
C HIS A 393 14.66 -3.39 -16.74
N ALA A 394 15.25 -4.39 -16.07
CA ALA A 394 15.26 -5.77 -16.55
C ALA A 394 13.83 -6.33 -16.71
N LEU A 395 12.96 -6.08 -15.72
CA LEU A 395 11.55 -6.47 -15.79
C LEU A 395 10.83 -5.73 -16.92
N ALA A 396 11.06 -4.41 -17.07
CA ALA A 396 10.49 -3.59 -18.13
C ALA A 396 10.95 -4.03 -19.54
N ALA A 397 12.16 -4.58 -19.66
CA ALA A 397 12.71 -5.08 -20.92
C ALA A 397 12.17 -6.46 -21.36
N THR A 398 11.41 -7.16 -20.52
CA THR A 398 10.81 -8.46 -20.88
C THR A 398 9.86 -8.36 -22.09
N GLY A 399 9.47 -9.48 -22.71
CA GLY A 399 8.46 -9.50 -23.78
C GLY A 399 7.00 -9.40 -23.32
N VAL A 400 6.76 -9.35 -22.00
CA VAL A 400 5.40 -9.35 -21.41
C VAL A 400 4.67 -8.03 -21.71
N PRO A 401 3.40 -8.04 -22.18
CA PRO A 401 2.64 -6.82 -22.39
C PRO A 401 2.29 -6.12 -21.08
N ALA A 402 2.22 -4.79 -21.10
CA ALA A 402 1.77 -4.00 -19.96
C ALA A 402 0.27 -4.26 -19.68
N ALA A 403 -0.07 -4.63 -18.44
CA ALA A 403 -1.45 -4.85 -18.04
C ALA A 403 -2.17 -3.51 -17.77
N PRO A 404 -3.44 -3.34 -18.19
CA PRO A 404 -4.25 -2.18 -17.79
C PRO A 404 -4.64 -2.26 -16.31
N GLU A 405 -5.15 -1.15 -15.77
CA GLU A 405 -5.84 -1.19 -14.47
C GLU A 405 -7.11 -2.07 -14.60
N PRO A 406 -7.33 -3.04 -13.68
CA PRO A 406 -8.53 -3.88 -13.74
C PRO A 406 -9.78 -3.06 -13.41
N THR A 407 -10.88 -3.34 -14.12
CA THR A 407 -12.21 -2.86 -13.72
C THR A 407 -12.79 -3.80 -12.68
N GLY A 408 -13.37 -3.25 -11.61
CA GLY A 408 -14.02 -4.04 -10.58
C GLY A 408 -14.04 -3.34 -9.22
N HIS A 409 -14.47 -4.09 -8.21
CA HIS A 409 -14.53 -3.67 -6.83
C HIS A 409 -13.75 -4.64 -5.94
N THR A 410 -12.98 -4.10 -5.01
CA THR A 410 -12.29 -4.86 -3.97
C THR A 410 -12.66 -4.30 -2.61
N LEU A 411 -13.28 -5.13 -1.78
CA LEU A 411 -13.67 -4.78 -0.42
C LEU A 411 -12.73 -5.45 0.57
N PHE A 412 -11.91 -4.64 1.24
CA PHE A 412 -11.00 -5.05 2.30
C PHE A 412 -11.69 -4.84 3.64
N ALA A 413 -12.63 -5.73 3.96
CA ALA A 413 -13.50 -5.57 5.10
C ALA A 413 -12.72 -5.57 6.42
N ALA A 414 -11.68 -6.42 6.55
CA ALA A 414 -10.92 -6.53 7.80
C ALA A 414 -10.15 -5.25 8.16
N MET A 415 -9.73 -4.44 7.17
CA MET A 415 -9.12 -3.13 7.39
C MET A 415 -10.02 -1.93 7.06
N ASP A 416 -11.33 -2.14 6.89
CA ASP A 416 -12.31 -1.07 6.64
C ASP A 416 -11.94 -0.17 5.45
N ARG A 417 -11.51 -0.79 4.32
CA ARG A 417 -11.21 -0.10 3.05
C ARG A 417 -12.02 -0.70 1.90
N ALA A 418 -12.35 0.14 0.93
CA ALA A 418 -12.91 -0.31 -0.34
C ALA A 418 -12.21 0.38 -1.50
N VAL A 419 -12.02 -0.32 -2.61
CA VAL A 419 -11.50 0.22 -3.85
C VAL A 419 -12.46 -0.12 -4.98
N HIS A 420 -12.81 0.89 -5.77
CA HIS A 420 -13.69 0.74 -6.93
C HIS A 420 -13.01 1.33 -8.16
N ARG A 421 -12.79 0.51 -9.18
CA ARG A 421 -12.19 0.92 -10.45
C ARG A 421 -13.18 0.72 -11.59
N ARG A 422 -13.28 1.74 -12.43
CA ARG A 422 -14.01 1.67 -13.72
C ARG A 422 -13.11 2.24 -14.81
N PRO A 423 -13.43 2.04 -16.09
CA PRO A 423 -12.64 2.62 -17.18
C PRO A 423 -12.44 4.13 -16.96
N GLY A 424 -11.17 4.54 -16.82
CA GLY A 424 -10.78 5.94 -16.70
C GLY A 424 -10.81 6.54 -15.29
N TRP A 425 -11.17 5.81 -14.22
CA TRP A 425 -11.17 6.36 -12.87
C TRP A 425 -11.12 5.30 -11.75
N ALA A 426 -10.71 5.74 -10.57
CA ALA A 426 -10.71 4.94 -9.35
C ALA A 426 -11.26 5.73 -8.16
N VAL A 427 -11.93 5.05 -7.24
CA VAL A 427 -12.39 5.57 -5.95
C VAL A 427 -11.86 4.66 -4.85
N ASN A 428 -11.45 5.25 -3.73
CA ASN A 428 -11.07 4.53 -2.52
C ASN A 428 -11.76 5.13 -1.30
N ILE A 429 -12.39 4.28 -0.49
CA ILE A 429 -13.18 4.67 0.67
C ILE A 429 -12.45 4.21 1.93
N ALA A 430 -12.18 5.15 2.83
CA ALA A 430 -11.54 4.92 4.12
C ALA A 430 -12.53 5.07 5.27
N MET A 431 -12.73 3.98 6.01
CA MET A 431 -13.65 3.91 7.14
C MET A 431 -12.87 3.55 8.43
N ALA A 432 -13.58 3.57 9.55
CA ALA A 432 -13.08 3.19 10.87
C ALA A 432 -14.20 2.54 11.68
N SER A 433 -13.84 1.63 12.57
CA SER A 433 -14.74 0.81 13.39
C SER A 433 -14.10 0.48 14.74
N GLU A 434 -14.73 -0.39 15.53
CA GLU A 434 -14.08 -0.93 16.73
C GLU A 434 -12.82 -1.75 16.41
N ARG A 435 -12.64 -2.19 15.15
CA ARG A 435 -11.50 -2.98 14.69
C ARG A 435 -10.39 -2.11 14.10
N ILE A 436 -10.72 -0.95 13.54
CA ILE A 436 -9.79 -0.12 12.79
C ILE A 436 -9.87 1.33 13.26
N ALA A 437 -8.72 1.88 13.60
CA ALA A 437 -8.59 3.22 14.15
C ALA A 437 -9.09 4.30 13.18
N SER A 438 -9.59 5.40 13.74
CA SER A 438 -9.93 6.60 12.98
C SER A 438 -8.73 7.16 12.21
N TYR A 439 -7.53 7.07 12.80
CA TYR A 439 -6.26 7.44 12.20
C TYR A 439 -5.09 6.94 13.07
N GLU A 440 -3.87 7.16 12.61
CA GLU A 440 -2.67 6.99 13.40
C GLU A 440 -1.86 8.29 13.44
N CYS A 441 -1.44 8.68 14.64
CA CYS A 441 -0.32 9.60 14.87
C CYS A 441 0.68 8.96 15.83
N GLY A 442 1.92 9.44 15.82
CA GLY A 442 3.00 8.89 16.63
C GLY A 442 4.35 9.43 16.15
N ASN A 443 5.34 9.51 17.04
CA ASN A 443 6.67 10.08 16.74
C ASN A 443 6.60 11.51 16.16
N GLY A 444 5.58 12.28 16.53
CA GLY A 444 5.34 13.62 15.99
C GLY A 444 4.90 13.63 14.51
N GLU A 445 4.44 12.51 13.96
CA GLU A 445 3.85 12.39 12.62
C GLU A 445 2.31 12.44 12.68
N HIS A 446 1.68 13.06 11.68
CA HIS A 446 0.22 13.06 11.41
C HIS A 446 -0.69 13.53 12.58
N PRO A 447 -0.39 14.65 13.28
CA PRO A 447 -1.13 15.07 14.49
C PRO A 447 -2.59 15.45 14.24
N ARG A 448 -2.99 15.71 12.98
CA ARG A 448 -4.32 16.22 12.59
C ARG A 448 -5.11 15.27 11.68
N GLY A 449 -4.86 13.97 11.79
CA GLY A 449 -5.48 12.95 10.94
C GLY A 449 -6.88 12.50 11.33
N TRP A 450 -7.47 13.13 12.35
CA TRP A 450 -8.65 12.64 13.09
C TRP A 450 -9.80 12.14 12.23
N HIS A 451 -10.02 12.77 11.08
CA HIS A 451 -11.17 12.52 10.20
C HIS A 451 -10.84 11.66 8.97
N THR A 452 -9.62 11.16 8.82
CA THR A 452 -9.23 10.33 7.66
C THR A 452 -9.99 8.99 7.59
N GLY A 453 -10.46 8.46 8.73
CA GLY A 453 -11.35 7.29 8.81
C GLY A 453 -12.85 7.61 8.93
N ALA A 454 -13.28 8.87 8.82
CA ALA A 454 -14.69 9.27 8.97
C ALA A 454 -15.51 9.10 7.67
N GLY A 455 -15.20 8.08 6.88
CA GLY A 455 -15.78 7.84 5.56
C GLY A 455 -15.16 8.73 4.50
N MET A 456 -13.84 8.91 4.52
CA MET A 456 -13.12 9.71 3.53
C MET A 456 -13.15 9.00 2.17
N VAL A 457 -13.45 9.76 1.11
CA VAL A 457 -13.56 9.26 -0.27
C VAL A 457 -12.47 9.90 -1.12
N TYR A 458 -11.48 9.09 -1.45
CA TYR A 458 -10.41 9.43 -2.39
C TYR A 458 -10.84 9.07 -3.81
N TRP A 459 -10.45 9.87 -4.80
CA TRP A 459 -10.72 9.50 -6.19
C TRP A 459 -9.80 10.19 -7.20
N TRP A 460 -9.57 9.49 -8.30
CA TRP A 460 -8.65 9.87 -9.38
C TRP A 460 -9.28 9.61 -10.74
N ARG A 461 -8.81 10.35 -11.75
CA ARG A 461 -8.97 9.98 -13.16
C ARG A 461 -7.68 9.33 -13.66
N ALA A 462 -7.80 8.49 -14.68
CA ALA A 462 -6.65 7.75 -15.21
C ALA A 462 -5.69 8.67 -15.97
N ASP A 463 -6.23 9.62 -16.73
CA ASP A 463 -5.48 10.44 -17.67
C ASP A 463 -4.87 11.70 -17.04
N ARG A 464 -5.41 12.17 -15.90
CA ARG A 464 -5.00 13.39 -15.19
C ARG A 464 -5.32 13.33 -13.70
N GLY A 465 -4.59 14.10 -12.90
CA GLY A 465 -4.86 14.24 -11.46
C GLY A 465 -4.41 13.04 -10.62
N ASN A 466 -3.48 12.22 -11.12
CA ASN A 466 -2.84 11.15 -10.32
C ASN A 466 -1.99 11.75 -9.18
N ASP A 467 -1.65 13.03 -9.24
CA ASP A 467 -0.98 13.83 -8.21
C ASP A 467 -1.93 14.49 -7.20
N GLN A 468 -3.24 14.22 -7.26
CA GLN A 468 -4.27 14.87 -6.41
C GLN A 468 -3.92 14.92 -4.91
N TYR A 469 -3.33 13.84 -4.40
CA TYR A 469 -2.96 13.69 -2.98
C TYR A 469 -1.44 13.76 -2.76
N GLY A 470 -0.65 13.68 -3.84
CA GLY A 470 0.81 13.85 -3.81
C GLY A 470 1.30 15.30 -3.90
N ASP A 471 0.58 16.19 -4.59
CA ASP A 471 0.98 17.58 -4.81
C ASP A 471 0.67 18.49 -3.60
N TRP A 472 1.42 18.33 -2.52
CA TRP A 472 1.31 19.15 -1.29
C TRP A 472 -0.11 19.19 -0.68
N PHE A 473 -0.92 18.16 -0.93
CA PHE A 473 -2.29 18.07 -0.41
C PHE A 473 -2.30 18.06 1.13
N TRP A 474 -1.58 17.12 1.75
CA TRP A 474 -1.59 16.93 3.20
C TRP A 474 -1.14 18.14 4.04
N PRO A 475 -0.07 18.89 3.68
CA PRO A 475 0.33 20.06 4.46
C PRO A 475 -0.57 21.28 4.25
N THR A 476 -1.45 21.30 3.23
CA THR A 476 -2.26 22.48 2.88
C THR A 476 -3.77 22.27 2.97
N VAL A 477 -4.25 21.03 3.08
CA VAL A 477 -5.68 20.71 3.21
C VAL A 477 -6.23 21.16 4.57
N ASP A 478 -7.48 21.62 4.60
CA ASP A 478 -8.22 21.80 5.85
C ASP A 478 -8.53 20.42 6.48
N PRO A 479 -7.93 20.07 7.63
CA PRO A 479 -8.10 18.75 8.22
C PRO A 479 -9.53 18.51 8.73
N TYR A 480 -10.34 19.56 8.88
CA TYR A 480 -11.75 19.47 9.25
C TYR A 480 -12.67 19.22 8.05
N ARG A 481 -12.16 19.26 6.82
CA ARG A 481 -12.97 19.09 5.61
C ARG A 481 -12.38 18.06 4.65
N MET A 482 -12.10 16.86 5.15
CA MET A 482 -11.65 15.74 4.30
C MET A 482 -12.79 15.27 3.37
N PRO A 483 -12.51 14.98 2.08
CA PRO A 483 -13.53 14.68 1.07
C PRO A 483 -14.37 13.46 1.47
N GLY A 484 -15.69 13.55 1.34
CA GLY A 484 -16.65 12.48 1.63
C GLY A 484 -17.05 12.33 3.11
N THR A 485 -16.34 12.96 4.04
CA THR A 485 -16.56 12.76 5.48
C THR A 485 -17.84 13.43 5.99
N THR A 486 -18.35 12.96 7.13
CA THR A 486 -19.34 13.69 7.95
C THR A 486 -18.72 13.94 9.32
N VAL A 487 -18.64 15.21 9.74
CA VAL A 487 -17.85 15.63 10.90
C VAL A 487 -18.57 16.72 11.71
N SER A 488 -18.35 16.70 13.03
CA SER A 488 -18.63 17.84 13.89
C SER A 488 -17.56 18.91 13.62
N THR A 489 -17.95 20.17 13.58
CA THR A 489 -16.99 21.29 13.43
C THR A 489 -16.26 21.62 14.72
N ARG A 490 -16.48 20.86 15.80
CA ARG A 490 -15.77 20.97 17.08
C ARG A 490 -14.25 20.96 16.85
N ARG A 491 -13.55 21.89 17.49
CA ARG A 491 -12.08 21.94 17.42
C ARG A 491 -11.47 20.78 18.20
N LEU A 492 -10.48 20.13 17.59
CA LEU A 492 -9.73 19.02 18.16
C LEU A 492 -8.28 19.44 18.40
N ALA A 493 -7.70 18.97 19.50
CA ALA A 493 -6.29 19.14 19.78
C ALA A 493 -5.44 18.21 18.90
N ASP A 494 -4.22 18.64 18.55
CA ASP A 494 -3.23 17.76 17.94
C ASP A 494 -3.11 16.47 18.76
N ARG A 495 -3.16 15.31 18.08
CA ARG A 495 -3.17 13.96 18.67
C ARG A 495 -4.43 13.58 19.47
N ALA A 496 -5.55 14.29 19.29
CA ALA A 496 -6.81 13.94 19.95
C ALA A 496 -7.19 12.47 19.72
N GLY A 497 -7.50 11.77 20.82
CA GLY A 497 -7.87 10.36 20.82
C GLY A 497 -6.72 9.38 21.08
N GLY A 498 -5.46 9.84 21.06
CA GLY A 498 -4.28 9.02 21.35
C GLY A 498 -3.41 8.74 20.14
N GLU A 499 -2.26 8.09 20.38
CA GLU A 499 -1.29 7.70 19.35
C GLU A 499 -1.45 6.22 18.97
N TRP A 500 -0.72 5.76 17.95
CA TRP A 500 -0.59 4.32 17.61
C TRP A 500 -1.90 3.56 17.37
N GLY A 501 -2.91 4.26 16.84
CA GLY A 501 -4.21 3.66 16.50
C GLY A 501 -5.14 3.44 17.70
N GLU A 502 -4.87 4.08 18.85
CA GLU A 502 -5.77 4.08 20.01
C GLU A 502 -7.23 4.51 19.70
N PRO A 503 -7.49 5.60 18.95
CA PRO A 503 -8.86 6.08 18.77
C PRO A 503 -9.62 5.21 17.78
N ARG A 504 -10.48 4.34 18.30
CA ARG A 504 -11.39 3.48 17.54
C ARG A 504 -12.84 3.83 17.87
N PRO A 505 -13.69 4.16 16.88
CA PRO A 505 -15.10 4.40 17.14
C PRO A 505 -15.77 3.10 17.64
N ALA A 506 -16.58 3.18 18.68
CA ALA A 506 -17.37 2.05 19.18
C ALA A 506 -18.56 1.75 18.25
N ALA A 507 -18.25 1.33 17.01
CA ALA A 507 -19.16 1.07 15.92
C ALA A 507 -18.82 -0.27 15.27
N ARG A 508 -19.79 -1.20 15.30
CA ARG A 508 -19.64 -2.56 14.77
C ARG A 508 -19.99 -2.65 13.29
N TRP A 509 -21.05 -1.95 12.87
CA TRP A 509 -21.53 -2.00 11.49
C TRP A 509 -20.66 -1.12 10.60
N VAL A 510 -19.60 -1.72 10.05
CA VAL A 510 -18.72 -1.11 9.04
C VAL A 510 -18.28 -2.22 8.09
N GLY A 511 -18.51 -2.02 6.79
CA GLY A 511 -18.25 -3.05 5.78
C GLY A 511 -19.19 -2.91 4.58
N GLY A 512 -19.46 -4.01 3.90
CA GLY A 512 -20.27 -3.98 2.68
C GLY A 512 -20.40 -5.34 2.00
N ALA A 513 -21.10 -5.37 0.88
CA ALA A 513 -21.26 -6.54 0.01
C ALA A 513 -20.92 -6.17 -1.44
N THR A 514 -20.28 -7.08 -2.16
CA THR A 514 -19.85 -6.88 -3.55
C THR A 514 -19.96 -8.14 -4.39
N ASP A 515 -20.25 -8.02 -5.68
CA ASP A 515 -20.15 -9.10 -6.67
C ASP A 515 -18.78 -9.12 -7.37
N GLY A 516 -17.82 -8.32 -6.89
CA GLY A 516 -16.51 -8.10 -7.51
C GLY A 516 -16.53 -7.01 -8.60
N GLU A 517 -17.69 -6.49 -8.99
CA GLU A 517 -17.82 -5.41 -9.98
C GLU A 517 -18.49 -4.15 -9.40
N PHE A 518 -19.58 -4.33 -8.66
CA PHE A 518 -20.34 -3.30 -7.96
C PHE A 518 -20.37 -3.59 -6.47
N ALA A 519 -20.75 -2.59 -5.66
CA ALA A 519 -20.80 -2.77 -4.21
C ALA A 519 -21.83 -1.89 -3.52
N ALA A 520 -22.33 -2.40 -2.40
CA ALA A 520 -22.90 -1.62 -1.31
C ALA A 520 -21.89 -1.60 -0.16
N VAL A 521 -21.49 -0.41 0.26
CA VAL A 521 -20.56 -0.19 1.37
C VAL A 521 -21.21 0.77 2.35
N GLY A 522 -20.97 0.63 3.65
CA GLY A 522 -21.44 1.59 4.63
C GLY A 522 -20.63 1.62 5.91
N GLN A 523 -20.77 2.72 6.62
CA GLN A 523 -20.15 2.98 7.91
C GLN A 523 -21.16 3.56 8.89
N HIS A 524 -21.26 2.94 10.06
CA HIS A 524 -21.78 3.59 11.25
C HIS A 524 -20.70 4.52 11.80
N VAL A 525 -20.86 5.81 11.55
CA VAL A 525 -19.90 6.82 12.02
C VAL A 525 -20.22 7.20 13.45
N LYS A 526 -19.19 7.21 14.28
CA LYS A 526 -19.13 7.97 15.53
C LYS A 526 -17.93 8.92 15.44
N GLY A 527 -18.18 10.22 15.64
CA GLY A 527 -17.14 11.25 15.49
C GLY A 527 -16.06 11.15 16.56
N LEU A 528 -14.79 11.24 16.16
CA LEU A 528 -13.68 11.29 17.12
C LEU A 528 -13.81 12.51 18.03
N GLY A 529 -13.79 12.29 19.36
CA GLY A 529 -13.91 13.38 20.34
C GLY A 529 -15.23 14.16 20.29
N SER A 530 -16.28 13.55 19.72
CA SER A 530 -17.56 14.20 19.39
C SER A 530 -18.73 13.29 19.76
N THR A 531 -19.90 13.90 20.00
CA THR A 531 -21.17 13.18 20.16
C THR A 531 -21.82 12.80 18.82
N LEU A 532 -21.22 13.20 17.70
CA LEU A 532 -21.73 12.93 16.36
C LEU A 532 -21.93 11.42 16.12
N GLU A 533 -23.12 11.06 15.67
CA GLU A 533 -23.45 9.75 15.09
C GLU A 533 -24.07 9.94 13.69
N ALA A 534 -23.73 9.04 12.75
CA ALA A 534 -24.33 9.04 11.42
C ALA A 534 -24.29 7.65 10.75
N ARG A 535 -25.18 7.45 9.78
CA ARG A 535 -25.20 6.29 8.88
C ARG A 535 -24.81 6.72 7.47
N LYS A 536 -23.63 6.33 7.01
CA LYS A 536 -23.11 6.66 5.67
C LYS A 536 -23.11 5.41 4.81
N SER A 537 -23.59 5.54 3.57
CA SER A 537 -23.54 4.47 2.57
C SER A 537 -22.99 4.96 1.24
N TRP A 538 -22.26 4.10 0.56
CA TRP A 538 -21.73 4.28 -0.78
C TRP A 538 -22.16 3.10 -1.65
N PHE A 539 -22.87 3.39 -2.74
CA PHE A 539 -23.23 2.40 -3.75
C PHE A 539 -22.38 2.62 -4.99
N CYS A 540 -21.40 1.74 -5.18
CA CYS A 540 -20.39 1.84 -6.23
C CYS A 540 -20.93 1.21 -7.52
N ALA A 541 -21.27 2.05 -8.49
CA ALA A 541 -21.90 1.66 -9.76
C ALA A 541 -20.94 1.83 -10.96
N ALA A 542 -21.46 1.72 -12.19
CA ALA A 542 -20.65 1.69 -13.40
C ALA A 542 -19.93 3.01 -13.73
N ASP A 543 -20.58 4.15 -13.47
CA ASP A 543 -20.06 5.50 -13.80
C ASP A 543 -20.26 6.52 -12.68
N ALA A 544 -20.71 6.06 -11.51
CA ALA A 544 -21.02 6.90 -10.38
C ALA A 544 -20.85 6.14 -9.06
N VAL A 545 -20.62 6.88 -7.98
CA VAL A 545 -20.81 6.42 -6.61
C VAL A 545 -21.98 7.18 -6.01
N VAL A 546 -23.04 6.48 -5.59
CA VAL A 546 -24.17 7.09 -4.90
C VAL A 546 -23.88 7.15 -3.41
N CYS A 547 -23.84 8.35 -2.85
CA CYS A 547 -23.50 8.62 -1.46
C CYS A 547 -24.75 9.02 -0.69
N LEU A 548 -25.14 8.21 0.30
CA LEU A 548 -26.27 8.47 1.19
C LEU A 548 -25.81 8.70 2.62
N GLY A 549 -26.51 9.58 3.33
CA GLY A 549 -26.35 9.84 4.76
C GLY A 549 -27.70 9.99 5.43
N ALA A 550 -27.88 9.40 6.62
CA ALA A 550 -29.08 9.51 7.44
C ALA A 550 -28.73 9.35 8.93
N GLY A 551 -29.67 9.69 9.81
CA GLY A 551 -29.43 9.60 11.26
C GLY A 551 -28.30 10.49 11.73
N ILE A 552 -28.03 11.60 11.03
CA ILE A 552 -26.97 12.52 11.39
C ILE A 552 -27.45 13.31 12.61
N SER A 553 -26.87 12.99 13.75
CA SER A 553 -27.22 13.56 15.05
C SER A 553 -26.00 13.95 15.84
N CYS A 554 -26.04 15.10 16.50
CA CYS A 554 -24.94 15.61 17.33
C CYS A 554 -25.49 16.53 18.42
N THR A 555 -24.76 16.64 19.53
CA THR A 555 -25.05 17.52 20.67
C THR A 555 -23.79 18.27 21.14
N ASP A 556 -22.87 18.55 20.21
CA ASP A 556 -21.60 19.22 20.52
C ASP A 556 -21.76 20.75 20.68
N GLY A 557 -22.93 21.32 20.39
CA GLY A 557 -23.17 22.77 20.40
C GLY A 557 -22.53 23.51 19.22
N VAL A 558 -22.15 22.79 18.16
CA VAL A 558 -21.51 23.34 16.96
C VAL A 558 -22.09 22.72 15.69
N PRO A 559 -21.91 23.34 14.51
CA PRO A 559 -22.37 22.79 13.25
C PRO A 559 -21.79 21.41 12.93
N VAL A 560 -22.56 20.60 12.19
CA VAL A 560 -22.10 19.35 11.56
C VAL A 560 -22.09 19.52 10.06
N GLU A 561 -21.03 19.05 9.41
CA GLU A 561 -20.85 19.14 7.96
C GLU A 561 -20.71 17.75 7.33
N THR A 562 -21.29 17.58 6.14
CA THR A 562 -20.84 16.53 5.20
C THR A 562 -20.04 17.18 4.10
N VAL A 563 -18.77 16.81 3.97
CA VAL A 563 -17.90 17.28 2.90
C VAL A 563 -18.22 16.48 1.65
N VAL A 564 -18.84 17.11 0.66
CA VAL A 564 -19.09 16.48 -0.65
C VAL A 564 -17.77 16.24 -1.36
N ASP A 565 -16.88 17.26 -1.34
CA ASP A 565 -15.51 17.14 -1.83
C ASP A 565 -14.61 18.27 -1.35
N ASN A 566 -13.30 18.08 -1.43
CA ASN A 566 -12.27 19.08 -1.15
C ASN A 566 -11.07 18.80 -2.06
N ARG A 567 -11.08 19.39 -3.26
CA ARG A 567 -10.12 19.11 -4.32
C ARG A 567 -9.00 20.14 -4.33
N ASN A 568 -7.76 19.69 -4.18
CA ASN A 568 -6.56 20.46 -4.52
C ASN A 568 -6.53 20.71 -6.04
N LEU A 569 -6.37 21.96 -6.44
CA LEU A 569 -6.31 22.45 -7.82
C LEU A 569 -4.87 22.82 -8.24
N GLY A 570 -3.87 22.53 -7.40
CA GLY A 570 -2.47 22.86 -7.63
C GLY A 570 -2.12 24.28 -7.18
N GLU A 571 -0.96 24.77 -7.64
CA GLU A 571 -0.49 26.12 -7.34
C GLU A 571 -1.39 27.20 -7.98
N PRO A 572 -1.71 28.28 -7.25
CA PRO A 572 -2.50 29.39 -7.79
C PRO A 572 -1.91 29.95 -9.10
N GLY A 573 -2.75 30.09 -10.13
CA GLY A 573 -2.37 30.71 -11.41
C GLY A 573 -1.69 29.78 -12.42
N ARG A 574 -1.44 28.51 -12.08
CA ARG A 574 -0.77 27.54 -12.96
C ARG A 574 -1.68 26.91 -14.02
N SER A 575 -3.01 27.08 -13.94
CA SER A 575 -3.94 26.55 -14.93
C SER A 575 -5.23 27.37 -15.08
N ALA A 576 -5.83 27.31 -16.29
CA ALA A 576 -7.25 27.62 -16.53
C ALA A 576 -8.18 26.51 -16.01
N GLU A 577 -7.60 25.41 -15.51
CA GLU A 577 -8.26 24.20 -15.02
C GLU A 577 -8.73 24.43 -13.58
N GLY A 578 -10.04 24.30 -13.36
CA GLY A 578 -10.67 24.71 -12.10
C GLY A 578 -11.91 25.57 -12.31
N ALA A 579 -12.31 25.81 -13.57
CA ALA A 579 -13.62 26.37 -13.88
C ALA A 579 -14.70 25.51 -13.20
N PHE A 580 -15.32 26.11 -12.19
CA PHE A 580 -16.37 25.48 -11.41
C PHE A 580 -17.71 25.94 -11.96
N THR A 581 -18.53 24.99 -12.40
CA THR A 581 -19.88 25.27 -12.88
C THR A 581 -20.90 24.69 -11.93
N LEU A 582 -21.82 25.52 -11.47
CA LEU A 582 -22.98 25.09 -10.72
C LEU A 582 -24.20 25.04 -11.65
N GLY A 583 -24.87 23.89 -11.67
CA GLY A 583 -26.10 23.68 -12.41
C GLY A 583 -27.30 24.39 -11.77
N ALA A 584 -28.36 24.57 -12.56
CA ALA A 584 -29.61 25.15 -12.08
C ALA A 584 -30.13 24.46 -10.81
N ALA A 585 -30.64 25.27 -9.86
CA ALA A 585 -31.11 24.84 -8.54
C ALA A 585 -30.10 24.00 -7.74
N HIS A 586 -28.81 24.14 -8.05
CA HIS A 586 -27.69 23.40 -7.46
C HIS A 586 -27.88 21.87 -7.58
N ARG A 587 -28.53 21.42 -8.65
CA ARG A 587 -28.80 19.98 -8.89
C ARG A 587 -27.59 19.20 -9.36
N TRP A 588 -26.56 19.90 -9.81
CA TRP A 588 -25.26 19.32 -10.11
C TRP A 588 -24.17 20.39 -10.04
N ALA A 589 -22.93 19.96 -9.87
CA ALA A 589 -21.75 20.79 -9.93
C ALA A 589 -20.67 20.07 -10.77
N HIS A 590 -19.92 20.81 -11.57
CA HIS A 590 -18.82 20.27 -12.38
C HIS A 590 -17.55 21.06 -12.08
N LEU A 591 -16.45 20.34 -11.91
CA LEU A 591 -15.11 20.88 -11.80
C LEU A 591 -14.31 20.42 -13.02
N GLU A 592 -13.84 21.36 -13.82
CA GLU A 592 -13.02 21.06 -14.99
C GLU A 592 -11.75 20.29 -14.64
N GLY A 593 -11.32 19.40 -15.53
CA GLY A 593 -10.20 18.48 -15.29
C GLY A 593 -10.54 17.30 -14.37
N HIS A 594 -11.67 17.36 -13.65
CA HIS A 594 -11.96 16.48 -12.52
C HIS A 594 -13.19 15.60 -12.73
N GLY A 595 -14.35 16.19 -12.96
CA GLY A 595 -15.63 15.48 -12.99
C GLY A 595 -16.68 16.27 -12.26
N GLY A 596 -17.61 15.60 -11.58
CA GLY A 596 -18.53 16.36 -10.74
C GLY A 596 -19.53 15.54 -9.94
N TRP A 597 -20.52 16.27 -9.45
CA TRP A 597 -21.47 15.78 -8.45
C TRP A 597 -22.90 16.09 -8.87
N VAL A 598 -23.84 15.20 -8.57
CA VAL A 598 -25.29 15.39 -8.77
C VAL A 598 -25.99 15.34 -7.42
N PHE A 599 -26.94 16.23 -7.21
CA PHE A 599 -27.72 16.37 -5.97
C PHE A 599 -29.19 16.10 -6.29
N PRO A 600 -29.70 14.87 -6.06
CA PRO A 600 -31.05 14.47 -6.46
C PRO A 600 -32.16 15.39 -5.91
N ALA A 601 -32.01 15.84 -4.66
CA ALA A 601 -32.93 16.75 -3.98
C ALA A 601 -32.64 18.24 -4.25
N GLY A 602 -31.49 18.59 -4.86
CA GLY A 602 -31.03 19.96 -5.07
C GLY A 602 -30.63 20.70 -3.77
N GLY A 603 -30.45 22.02 -3.90
CA GLY A 603 -30.55 23.05 -2.84
C GLY A 603 -29.98 22.75 -1.44
N ALA A 604 -28.67 22.94 -1.26
CA ALA A 604 -27.99 23.21 0.04
C ALA A 604 -26.44 23.26 -0.11
N LEU A 605 -25.92 23.01 -1.32
CA LEU A 605 -24.47 22.97 -1.54
C LEU A 605 -23.80 24.30 -1.23
N ARG A 606 -22.89 24.29 -0.27
CA ARG A 606 -21.92 25.35 0.00
C ARG A 606 -20.65 25.08 -0.80
N THR A 607 -20.03 26.14 -1.30
CA THR A 607 -18.79 26.04 -2.09
C THR A 607 -17.81 27.11 -1.66
N LEU A 608 -16.53 26.77 -1.60
CA LEU A 608 -15.44 27.68 -1.28
C LEU A 608 -14.29 27.42 -2.26
N ALA A 609 -13.74 28.51 -2.80
CA ALA A 609 -12.40 28.49 -3.37
C ALA A 609 -11.50 29.37 -2.52
N ASP A 610 -10.41 28.79 -2.06
CA ASP A 610 -9.43 29.44 -1.20
C ASP A 610 -8.03 28.92 -1.51
N ASP A 611 -7.05 29.80 -1.32
CA ASP A 611 -5.63 29.45 -1.40
C ASP A 611 -5.15 29.16 0.02
N ARG A 612 -4.58 27.97 0.22
CA ARG A 612 -4.12 27.49 1.52
C ARG A 612 -2.61 27.29 1.50
N THR A 613 -1.93 27.85 2.50
CA THR A 613 -0.48 27.75 2.65
C THR A 613 -0.14 26.92 3.87
N GLY A 614 0.79 25.99 3.72
CA GLY A 614 1.28 25.16 4.82
C GLY A 614 2.62 24.52 4.51
N ALA A 615 3.21 23.92 5.53
CA ALA A 615 4.47 23.20 5.46
C ALA A 615 4.32 21.77 5.95
N TRP A 616 5.18 20.87 5.49
CA TRP A 616 5.25 19.52 6.03
C TRP A 616 5.59 19.51 7.52
N SER A 617 6.36 20.47 8.01
CA SER A 617 6.61 20.67 9.45
C SER A 617 5.36 20.94 10.27
N ASP A 618 4.28 21.45 9.66
CA ASP A 618 3.02 21.73 10.36
C ASP A 618 2.31 20.43 10.78
N ILE A 619 2.63 19.32 10.12
CA ILE A 619 2.03 18.00 10.34
C ILE A 619 3.04 16.89 10.61
N ASN A 620 4.34 17.19 10.64
CA ASN A 620 5.38 16.23 10.96
C ASN A 620 6.63 16.92 11.52
N THR A 621 6.95 16.61 12.78
CA THR A 621 8.08 17.24 13.49
C THR A 621 9.44 16.96 12.84
N SER A 622 9.57 15.96 11.97
CA SER A 622 10.82 15.61 11.28
C SER A 622 10.94 16.23 9.88
N SER A 623 9.92 16.96 9.41
CA SER A 623 9.82 17.44 8.03
C SER A 623 10.20 18.91 7.82
N SER A 624 10.43 19.26 6.56
CA SER A 624 10.88 20.57 6.11
C SER A 624 9.89 21.68 6.50
N PRO A 625 10.38 22.85 6.96
CA PRO A 625 9.55 24.03 7.23
C PRO A 625 9.22 24.83 5.97
N GLU A 626 9.67 24.39 4.80
CA GLU A 626 9.31 24.99 3.52
C GLU A 626 7.79 25.03 3.35
N ARG A 627 7.28 26.21 3.00
CA ARG A 627 5.86 26.47 2.82
C ARG A 627 5.52 26.49 1.34
N SER A 628 4.40 25.89 1.00
CA SER A 628 3.82 25.98 -0.34
C SER A 628 2.33 26.33 -0.26
N THR A 629 1.82 26.93 -1.32
CA THR A 629 0.41 27.35 -1.43
C THR A 629 -0.29 26.47 -2.46
N ARG A 630 -1.46 25.94 -2.10
CA ARG A 630 -2.34 25.19 -3.00
C ARG A 630 -3.73 25.81 -3.00
N ARG A 631 -4.33 25.89 -4.19
CA ARG A 631 -5.71 26.32 -4.36
C ARG A 631 -6.65 25.15 -4.16
N TYR A 632 -7.75 25.36 -3.46
CA TYR A 632 -8.76 24.33 -3.24
C TYR A 632 -10.11 24.69 -3.82
N ARG A 633 -10.89 23.67 -4.21
CA ARG A 633 -12.34 23.75 -4.35
C ARG A 633 -12.98 22.85 -3.31
N THR A 634 -13.60 23.46 -2.30
CA THR A 634 -14.31 22.76 -1.23
C THR A 634 -15.81 22.84 -1.47
N LEU A 635 -16.51 21.71 -1.32
CA LEU A 635 -17.95 21.55 -1.47
C LEU A 635 -18.50 20.83 -0.24
N TRP A 636 -19.51 21.38 0.42
CA TRP A 636 -20.08 20.73 1.61
C TRP A 636 -21.56 21.03 1.81
N LEU A 637 -22.19 20.21 2.64
CA LEU A 637 -23.55 20.34 3.14
C LEU A 637 -23.46 20.65 4.63
N ASP A 638 -24.16 21.71 5.03
CA ASP A 638 -24.26 22.16 6.41
C ASP A 638 -25.57 21.61 7.02
N HIS A 639 -25.45 20.80 8.07
CA HIS A 639 -26.59 20.19 8.77
C HIS A 639 -27.08 21.05 9.95
N GLY A 640 -26.48 22.22 10.17
CA GLY A 640 -26.75 23.09 11.30
C GLY A 640 -26.09 22.63 12.59
N THR A 641 -26.31 23.40 13.65
CA THR A 641 -25.89 23.08 15.01
C THR A 641 -26.84 22.05 15.62
N ASP A 642 -26.27 21.03 16.28
CA ASP A 642 -27.00 19.95 16.95
C ASP A 642 -28.13 19.34 16.10
N PRO A 643 -27.81 18.83 14.89
CA PRO A 643 -28.79 18.19 14.04
C PRO A 643 -29.46 17.02 14.74
N VAL A 644 -30.72 16.76 14.38
CA VAL A 644 -31.47 15.58 14.79
C VAL A 644 -31.97 14.88 13.53
N ASP A 645 -31.49 13.66 13.30
CA ASP A 645 -31.86 12.84 12.14
C ASP A 645 -31.73 13.57 10.78
N ALA A 646 -30.67 14.36 10.63
CA ALA A 646 -30.37 15.00 9.34
C ALA A 646 -29.90 13.95 8.31
N ARG A 647 -30.03 14.30 7.02
CA ARG A 647 -29.77 13.40 5.90
C ARG A 647 -29.15 14.12 4.71
N TYR A 648 -28.44 13.37 3.87
CA TYR A 648 -27.96 13.82 2.57
C TYR A 648 -28.07 12.74 1.50
N ALA A 649 -28.07 13.17 0.24
CA ALA A 649 -27.89 12.30 -0.93
C ALA A 649 -27.15 13.07 -2.03
N TYR A 650 -26.06 12.49 -2.56
CA TYR A 650 -25.39 13.00 -3.75
C TYR A 650 -24.77 11.85 -4.55
N LEU A 651 -24.43 12.11 -5.81
CA LEU A 651 -23.67 11.19 -6.66
C LEU A 651 -22.31 11.83 -6.92
N LEU A 652 -21.24 11.04 -6.82
CA LEU A 652 -19.92 11.37 -7.35
C LEU A 652 -19.78 10.73 -8.74
N MET A 653 -19.37 11.50 -9.75
CA MET A 653 -19.11 11.02 -11.11
C MET A 653 -17.72 11.46 -11.57
N PRO A 654 -16.67 10.70 -11.25
CA PRO A 654 -15.29 11.03 -11.63
C PRO A 654 -15.14 11.03 -13.16
N GLY A 655 -14.43 12.03 -13.72
CA GLY A 655 -14.19 12.16 -15.15
C GLY A 655 -15.42 12.50 -16.00
N ALA A 656 -16.61 12.64 -15.41
CA ALA A 656 -17.81 12.98 -16.17
C ALA A 656 -17.76 14.42 -16.71
N SER A 657 -18.07 14.58 -18.00
CA SER A 657 -18.21 15.91 -18.60
C SER A 657 -19.38 16.70 -18.00
N ARG A 658 -19.31 18.03 -18.08
CA ARG A 658 -20.44 18.93 -17.74
C ARG A 658 -21.77 18.49 -18.38
N ARG A 659 -21.75 18.09 -19.65
CA ARG A 659 -22.95 17.61 -20.36
C ARG A 659 -23.50 16.32 -19.77
N ALA A 660 -22.62 15.37 -19.44
CA ALA A 660 -23.01 14.11 -18.81
C ALA A 660 -23.63 14.33 -17.42
N LEU A 661 -23.05 15.22 -16.62
CA LEU A 661 -23.61 15.60 -15.31
C LEU A 661 -24.98 16.28 -15.43
N ALA A 662 -25.12 17.22 -16.37
CA ALA A 662 -26.41 17.88 -16.61
C ALA A 662 -27.48 16.86 -17.06
N ALA A 663 -27.13 15.91 -17.93
CA ALA A 663 -28.01 14.84 -18.35
C ALA A 663 -28.37 13.90 -17.19
N ARG A 664 -27.40 13.44 -16.39
CA ARG A 664 -27.63 12.61 -15.20
C ARG A 664 -28.50 13.32 -14.17
N ALA A 665 -28.30 14.62 -13.98
CA ALA A 665 -29.14 15.41 -13.11
C ALA A 665 -30.56 15.55 -13.67
N ALA A 666 -30.74 15.70 -14.98
CA ALA A 666 -32.08 15.78 -15.58
C ALA A 666 -32.85 14.45 -15.51
N ASP A 667 -32.14 13.32 -15.53
CA ASP A 667 -32.71 11.97 -15.49
C ASP A 667 -33.34 11.65 -14.12
N ARG A 668 -34.65 11.39 -14.11
CA ARG A 668 -35.43 11.00 -12.92
C ARG A 668 -35.62 9.49 -12.78
N HIS A 669 -35.13 8.72 -13.74
CA HIS A 669 -35.39 7.27 -13.85
C HIS A 669 -34.12 6.43 -13.68
N TRP A 670 -32.94 7.01 -13.82
CA TRP A 670 -31.67 6.30 -13.63
C TRP A 670 -31.48 5.78 -12.19
N LEU A 671 -31.73 6.62 -11.19
CA LEU A 671 -31.60 6.28 -9.76
C LEU A 671 -32.94 6.39 -9.06
N GLU A 672 -33.28 5.33 -8.34
CA GLU A 672 -34.36 5.33 -7.35
C GLU A 672 -33.75 5.13 -5.95
N ILE A 673 -33.93 6.11 -5.06
CA ILE A 673 -33.54 5.98 -3.65
C ILE A 673 -34.70 5.29 -2.92
N LEU A 674 -34.56 3.99 -2.68
CA LEU A 674 -35.60 3.15 -2.06
C LEU A 674 -35.76 3.44 -0.56
N ALA A 675 -34.66 3.78 0.11
CA ALA A 675 -34.66 4.22 1.49
C ALA A 675 -33.42 5.07 1.80
N ASN A 676 -33.56 6.06 2.68
CA ASN A 676 -32.44 6.78 3.28
C ASN A 676 -32.81 7.20 4.70
N THR A 677 -32.81 6.24 5.62
CA THR A 677 -33.19 6.40 7.04
C THR A 677 -32.10 5.83 7.95
N PRO A 678 -32.15 6.10 9.28
CA PRO A 678 -31.21 5.50 10.24
C PRO A 678 -31.24 3.98 10.29
N ASP A 679 -32.35 3.35 9.91
CA ASP A 679 -32.51 1.90 9.96
C ASP A 679 -32.07 1.22 8.66
N ARG A 680 -32.15 1.91 7.51
CA ARG A 680 -31.77 1.35 6.20
C ARG A 680 -31.52 2.41 5.13
N GLN A 681 -30.55 2.12 4.26
CA GLN A 681 -30.19 2.92 3.10
C GLN A 681 -30.16 2.01 1.87
N ALA A 682 -30.90 2.36 0.81
CA ALA A 682 -31.04 1.48 -0.35
C ALA A 682 -31.30 2.23 -1.65
N VAL A 683 -30.81 1.67 -2.75
CA VAL A 683 -30.93 2.24 -4.10
C VAL A 683 -31.27 1.17 -5.12
N ALA A 684 -31.93 1.58 -6.21
CA ALA A 684 -32.05 0.80 -7.44
C ALA A 684 -31.53 1.61 -8.64
N ILE A 685 -30.72 0.97 -9.49
CA ILE A 685 -30.23 1.52 -10.75
C ILE A 685 -30.68 0.59 -11.87
N ARG A 686 -31.82 0.93 -12.47
CA ARG A 686 -32.54 0.03 -13.40
C ARG A 686 -31.71 -0.33 -14.63
N SER A 687 -30.94 0.62 -15.16
CA SER A 687 -30.06 0.40 -16.32
C SER A 687 -28.96 -0.63 -16.07
N LEU A 688 -28.64 -0.92 -14.80
CA LEU A 688 -27.65 -1.93 -14.40
C LEU A 688 -28.31 -3.21 -13.84
N GLY A 689 -29.64 -3.26 -13.78
CA GLY A 689 -30.34 -4.34 -13.07
C GLY A 689 -29.96 -4.44 -11.59
N LEU A 690 -29.47 -3.34 -11.00
CA LEU A 690 -28.87 -3.32 -9.67
C LEU A 690 -29.88 -2.85 -8.63
N VAL A 691 -30.01 -3.61 -7.54
CA VAL A 691 -30.67 -3.18 -6.30
C VAL A 691 -29.72 -3.47 -5.14
N ALA A 692 -29.50 -2.49 -4.28
CA ALA A 692 -28.55 -2.61 -3.19
C ALA A 692 -29.09 -1.96 -1.92
N ALA A 693 -28.81 -2.56 -0.76
CA ALA A 693 -29.34 -2.11 0.52
C ALA A 693 -28.37 -2.40 1.67
N ASN A 694 -28.12 -1.37 2.48
CA ASN A 694 -27.48 -1.46 3.77
C ASN A 694 -28.56 -1.39 4.85
N PHE A 695 -28.77 -2.51 5.54
CA PHE A 695 -29.68 -2.65 6.67
C PHE A 695 -28.90 -2.46 7.97
N TRP A 696 -29.12 -1.33 8.64
CA TRP A 696 -28.56 -1.06 9.97
C TRP A 696 -29.30 -1.83 11.05
N ARG A 697 -30.56 -2.15 10.77
CA ARG A 697 -31.45 -3.03 11.55
C ARG A 697 -32.26 -3.91 10.60
N ALA A 698 -32.89 -4.95 11.14
CA ALA A 698 -33.82 -5.78 10.41
C ALA A 698 -34.93 -4.92 9.75
N GLY A 699 -35.34 -5.28 8.54
CA GLY A 699 -36.39 -4.56 7.82
C GLY A 699 -36.40 -4.81 6.32
N THR A 700 -37.14 -3.96 5.59
CA THR A 700 -37.38 -4.07 4.15
C THR A 700 -37.09 -2.76 3.45
N ALA A 701 -36.37 -2.82 2.32
CA ALA A 701 -36.12 -1.68 1.44
C ALA A 701 -36.28 -2.10 -0.03
N GLY A 702 -37.34 -1.58 -0.68
CA GLY A 702 -37.76 -2.06 -2.00
C GLY A 702 -38.00 -3.59 -1.99
N PRO A 703 -37.44 -4.35 -2.94
CA PRO A 703 -37.66 -5.80 -3.03
C PRO A 703 -36.79 -6.61 -2.06
N LEU A 704 -35.92 -6.00 -1.25
CA LEU A 704 -35.01 -6.70 -0.34
C LEU A 704 -35.50 -6.59 1.10
N SER A 705 -35.43 -7.70 1.84
CA SER A 705 -35.62 -7.72 3.29
C SER A 705 -34.50 -8.50 3.97
N ALA A 706 -34.11 -8.06 5.16
CA ALA A 706 -33.11 -8.73 6.01
C ALA A 706 -33.65 -8.89 7.44
N SER A 707 -33.42 -10.06 8.05
CA SER A 707 -33.85 -10.34 9.44
C SER A 707 -32.91 -9.76 10.51
N ALA A 708 -31.75 -9.25 10.11
CA ALA A 708 -30.71 -8.71 10.97
C ALA A 708 -29.92 -7.63 10.19
N PRO A 709 -29.01 -6.87 10.83
CA PRO A 709 -28.17 -5.93 10.11
C PRO A 709 -27.32 -6.62 9.04
N ALA A 710 -27.36 -6.13 7.81
CA ALA A 710 -26.74 -6.77 6.66
C ALA A 710 -26.46 -5.78 5.53
N SER A 711 -25.50 -6.08 4.67
CA SER A 711 -25.36 -5.42 3.37
C SER A 711 -25.76 -6.42 2.28
N VAL A 712 -26.62 -5.99 1.36
CA VAL A 712 -27.17 -6.84 0.30
C VAL A 712 -27.04 -6.14 -1.04
N LEU A 713 -26.52 -6.85 -2.04
CA LEU A 713 -26.43 -6.42 -3.43
C LEU A 713 -27.07 -7.49 -4.31
N ALA A 714 -27.98 -7.10 -5.19
CA ALA A 714 -28.56 -7.96 -6.23
C ALA A 714 -28.32 -7.32 -7.61
N VAL A 715 -27.71 -8.07 -8.52
CA VAL A 715 -27.40 -7.60 -9.89
C VAL A 715 -28.02 -8.55 -10.90
N VAL A 716 -28.97 -8.06 -11.69
CA VAL A 716 -29.66 -8.81 -12.74
C VAL A 716 -28.96 -8.63 -14.09
N ARG A 717 -28.61 -9.75 -14.73
CA ARG A 717 -27.96 -9.81 -16.05
C ARG A 717 -28.81 -10.66 -17.00
N GLY A 718 -29.74 -10.02 -17.71
CA GLY A 718 -30.69 -10.73 -18.58
C GLY A 718 -31.60 -11.68 -17.79
N ARG A 719 -31.43 -12.99 -18.00
CA ARG A 719 -32.20 -14.03 -17.29
C ARG A 719 -31.51 -14.60 -16.05
N SER A 720 -30.33 -14.11 -15.70
CA SER A 720 -29.63 -14.50 -14.46
C SER A 720 -29.53 -13.34 -13.49
N ALA A 721 -29.24 -13.64 -12.23
CA ALA A 721 -28.87 -12.64 -11.24
C ALA A 721 -27.87 -13.20 -10.25
N VAL A 722 -27.09 -12.32 -9.64
CA VAL A 722 -26.19 -12.62 -8.53
C VAL A 722 -26.66 -11.82 -7.32
N LEU A 723 -26.80 -12.49 -6.18
CA LEU A 723 -26.93 -11.88 -4.87
C LEU A 723 -25.60 -11.99 -4.11
N GLY A 724 -25.10 -10.87 -3.60
CA GLY A 724 -24.03 -10.81 -2.61
C GLY A 724 -24.60 -10.32 -1.28
N VAL A 725 -24.36 -11.06 -0.20
CA VAL A 725 -24.83 -10.73 1.14
C VAL A 725 -23.65 -10.74 2.12
N SER A 726 -23.55 -9.75 3.00
CA SER A 726 -22.61 -9.78 4.13
C SER A 726 -23.29 -9.34 5.42
N GLU A 727 -22.65 -9.66 6.54
CA GLU A 727 -23.04 -9.21 7.89
C GLU A 727 -21.92 -8.33 8.46
N PRO A 728 -21.95 -7.00 8.24
CA PRO A 728 -20.86 -6.10 8.64
C PRO A 728 -20.62 -6.02 10.16
N VAL A 729 -21.62 -6.38 10.97
CA VAL A 729 -21.51 -6.41 12.45
C VAL A 729 -20.61 -7.54 12.94
N ARG A 730 -20.36 -8.57 12.11
CA ARG A 730 -19.49 -9.72 12.40
C ARG A 730 -19.89 -10.49 13.66
N SER A 731 -21.20 -10.65 13.89
CA SER A 731 -21.73 -11.43 15.01
C SER A 731 -21.55 -12.93 14.81
N GLY A 732 -21.44 -13.41 13.57
CA GLY A 732 -21.44 -14.84 13.24
C GLY A 732 -22.81 -15.51 13.35
N LEU A 733 -23.84 -14.78 13.79
CA LEU A 733 -25.19 -15.31 13.89
C LEU A 733 -25.85 -15.41 12.52
N PRO A 734 -26.60 -16.48 12.23
CA PRO A 734 -27.32 -16.60 10.97
C PRO A 734 -28.34 -15.49 10.76
N LEU A 735 -28.55 -15.10 9.51
CA LEU A 735 -29.58 -14.14 9.11
C LEU A 735 -30.32 -14.60 7.86
N GLU A 736 -31.58 -14.19 7.71
CA GLU A 736 -32.39 -14.48 6.54
C GLU A 736 -32.50 -13.25 5.63
N ILE A 737 -32.34 -13.49 4.33
CA ILE A 737 -32.58 -12.52 3.27
C ILE A 737 -33.78 -12.98 2.44
N ARG A 738 -34.71 -12.07 2.19
CA ARG A 738 -35.79 -12.24 1.22
C ARG A 738 -35.59 -11.28 0.06
N TRP A 739 -35.64 -11.80 -1.16
CA TRP A 739 -35.74 -11.01 -2.37
C TRP A 739 -37.08 -11.27 -3.04
N ASP A 740 -37.93 -10.24 -3.09
CA ASP A 740 -39.27 -10.26 -3.68
C ASP A 740 -39.19 -10.21 -5.21
N ARG A 741 -38.66 -11.30 -5.77
CA ARG A 741 -38.51 -11.50 -7.21
C ARG A 741 -38.71 -12.97 -7.56
N PRO A 742 -39.42 -13.28 -8.66
CA PRO A 742 -39.51 -14.64 -9.16
C PRO A 742 -38.14 -15.21 -9.55
N VAL A 743 -37.81 -16.38 -9.00
CA VAL A 743 -36.58 -17.13 -9.25
C VAL A 743 -36.94 -18.53 -9.68
N ARG A 744 -36.51 -18.92 -10.88
CA ARG A 744 -36.76 -20.25 -11.44
C ARG A 744 -35.92 -21.33 -10.76
N ALA A 745 -34.63 -21.08 -10.60
CA ALA A 745 -33.69 -22.00 -9.99
C ALA A 745 -32.44 -21.28 -9.47
N VAL A 746 -31.85 -21.81 -8.40
CA VAL A 746 -30.51 -21.43 -7.91
C VAL A 746 -29.47 -22.19 -8.73
N THR A 747 -28.51 -21.48 -9.31
CA THR A 747 -27.47 -22.06 -10.17
C THR A 747 -26.16 -22.31 -9.45
N ASP A 748 -25.83 -21.45 -8.48
CA ASP A 748 -24.61 -21.56 -7.68
C ASP A 748 -24.80 -20.86 -6.33
N ARG A 749 -24.06 -21.29 -5.30
CA ARG A 749 -24.09 -20.67 -3.97
C ARG A 749 -22.85 -21.02 -3.16
N ASP A 750 -22.43 -20.09 -2.33
CA ASP A 750 -21.39 -20.38 -1.33
C ASP A 750 -21.90 -21.40 -0.29
N PRO A 751 -20.99 -22.19 0.32
CA PRO A 751 -21.37 -23.18 1.34
C PRO A 751 -22.12 -22.61 2.54
N SER A 752 -21.93 -21.32 2.84
CA SER A 752 -22.58 -20.57 3.92
C SER A 752 -24.03 -20.17 3.64
N VAL A 753 -24.51 -20.36 2.40
CA VAL A 753 -25.83 -19.88 1.94
C VAL A 753 -26.80 -21.04 1.82
N GLU A 754 -27.77 -21.17 2.71
CA GLU A 754 -28.87 -22.13 2.62
C GLU A 754 -30.05 -21.53 1.83
N VAL A 755 -30.61 -22.28 0.88
CA VAL A 755 -31.79 -21.86 0.09
C VAL A 755 -33.05 -22.37 0.78
N LEU A 756 -33.86 -21.45 1.31
CA LEU A 756 -35.11 -21.79 2.00
C LEU A 756 -36.31 -21.83 1.05
N GLU A 757 -36.32 -20.94 0.04
CA GLU A 757 -37.40 -20.84 -0.93
C GLU A 757 -36.86 -20.31 -2.27
N ALA A 758 -37.28 -20.89 -3.39
CA ALA A 758 -37.11 -20.34 -4.73
C ALA A 758 -38.40 -20.60 -5.53
N GLY A 759 -38.92 -19.56 -6.19
CA GLY A 759 -40.18 -19.63 -6.93
C GLY A 759 -40.75 -18.24 -7.13
N ARG A 760 -41.79 -17.87 -6.38
CA ARG A 760 -42.35 -16.51 -6.41
C ARG A 760 -41.42 -15.49 -5.77
N THR A 761 -40.67 -15.92 -4.76
CA THR A 761 -39.61 -15.17 -4.11
C THR A 761 -38.39 -16.03 -3.85
N LEU A 762 -37.24 -15.40 -3.60
CA LEU A 762 -36.05 -16.06 -3.11
C LEU A 762 -35.89 -15.80 -1.62
N ARG A 763 -35.73 -16.85 -0.83
CA ARG A 763 -35.37 -16.75 0.60
C ARG A 763 -34.10 -17.54 0.86
N LEU A 764 -33.13 -16.88 1.47
CA LEU A 764 -31.83 -17.44 1.81
C LEU A 764 -31.61 -17.31 3.32
N ARG A 765 -30.96 -18.30 3.93
CA ARG A 765 -30.33 -18.18 5.25
C ARG A 765 -28.82 -18.18 5.08
N ILE A 766 -28.17 -17.17 5.64
CA ILE A 766 -26.71 -16.99 5.55
C ILE A 766 -26.12 -17.31 6.91
N THR A 767 -25.07 -18.13 6.95
CA THR A 767 -24.21 -18.30 8.13
C THR A 767 -22.93 -17.48 7.90
N PRO A 768 -22.88 -16.21 8.34
CA PRO A 768 -21.96 -15.25 7.76
C PRO A 768 -20.50 -15.35 8.24
N GLY A 769 -20.25 -16.09 9.34
CA GLY A 769 -18.98 -16.05 10.06
C GLY A 769 -18.69 -14.65 10.65
N THR A 770 -17.44 -14.42 11.04
CA THR A 770 -17.00 -13.17 11.71
C THR A 770 -16.05 -12.31 10.87
N ALA A 771 -15.76 -12.72 9.63
CA ALA A 771 -14.85 -12.01 8.74
C ALA A 771 -15.50 -10.81 8.02
N GLY A 772 -16.84 -10.70 8.05
CA GLY A 772 -17.57 -9.68 7.27
C GLY A 772 -17.47 -9.89 5.76
N ALA A 773 -17.18 -11.12 5.33
CA ALA A 773 -17.08 -11.51 3.93
C ALA A 773 -18.44 -11.44 3.20
N THR A 774 -18.39 -11.27 1.88
CA THR A 774 -19.58 -11.42 1.04
C THR A 774 -19.83 -12.89 0.72
N HIS A 775 -21.08 -13.31 0.80
CA HIS A 775 -21.59 -14.64 0.48
C HIS A 775 -22.46 -14.54 -0.76
N GLY A 776 -22.10 -15.30 -1.80
CA GLY A 776 -22.69 -15.27 -3.13
C GLY A 776 -23.79 -16.29 -3.35
N CYS A 777 -24.82 -15.91 -4.13
CA CYS A 777 -25.84 -16.80 -4.66
C CYS A 777 -26.19 -16.41 -6.10
N GLY A 778 -25.91 -17.28 -7.06
CA GLY A 778 -26.30 -17.15 -8.45
C GLY A 778 -27.65 -17.81 -8.72
N VAL A 779 -28.52 -17.15 -9.48
CA VAL A 779 -29.87 -17.64 -9.79
C VAL A 779 -30.26 -17.39 -11.25
N THR A 780 -31.24 -18.17 -11.72
CA THR A 780 -31.98 -17.92 -12.96
C THR A 780 -33.37 -17.36 -12.64
N LEU A 781 -33.77 -16.34 -13.38
CA LEU A 781 -35.04 -15.65 -13.22
C LEU A 781 -36.13 -16.31 -14.06
N SER A 782 -37.37 -16.24 -13.57
CA SER A 782 -38.57 -16.73 -14.27
C SER A 782 -39.05 -15.76 -15.34
#